data_AF-M2U023-F1
#
_entry.id   AF-M2U023-F1
#
_cell.length_a   1.000
_cell.length_b   1.000
_cell.length_c   1.000
_cell.angle_alpha   90.00
_cell.angle_beta   90.00
_cell.angle_gamma   90.00
#
_symmetry.space_group_name_H-M   'P 1'
#
loop_
_entity.id
_entity.type
_entity.pdbx_description
1 polymer ?
#
loop_
_entity_poly.entity_id
_entity_poly.type
_entity_poly.pdbx_seq_one_letter_code
_entity_poly.pdbx_strand_id
1 'polypeptide(L)'
;MSSVWHLARIEEEIFAATAALFAIYTQQQSVCQPTPILPEGDDDSSGEEDINDDWQTTVACERLHRATAHTLKDKFLDRLSEVLAREKTSKLHLKQSTAKHVAAAAWINPSCQHPTTILLAKNEGLDERDRKLLGGLQTWLRVISMTGRAPSKEKDLLWDSRADKEGLIGYSRLRLELYVSQVSRSKVDVSGLDVDDPSTGPIQRLFQLCETYSNSPSIPTLRETVDLAYELRGADSHQLKKPSFTKVFRAVLMLSQLHATYKCFKTTALSFPKFRSLKCKPVDSPHKVGIEASKFYEQVQSLAKKIRLHAEMQSLVRLESELKWQQMVHGYIGTSKKPCFLCNDLLQNYVRLSMDSKRTPAFRARKSHGKVYPLWTLPSIPASAASIVGLPIAAALIKTHSYILRVLSAGSVILQPAIAESSVGMSEGDVLFGTTPSKLKREHLAHERSKTARMPAEKPDESDDNFGPKLKTVQVLRIPADGSEPRLVPIAIHVQSLKSKRWIPELGLHIVPDFREYWGAYHVDRKLRCFNIHDQPIKMIEGDYWIYRNENIDLPENEYIKRMLGLDHIDSSRRFYYGDVFMVKYTEHPKTLACEVNSIPNALPPKLIVMLKRVFQHEWDKAYLELQLQIDQDMQEQILKVKTDKEVLYSRMTPIEREIIDSMPSSVLEILAIQLCDDGGLIDTIIRPSDDPDTILIGNGCKPPAFRVFLQPSYDLYESSVLLLIPWSSDARLDLSNAAPHPWLSCGANFVTTC
;
A
#
# COMPACT_ATOMS: atom_id res chain seq x y z
N MET A 1 -21.86 -5.18 4.58
CA MET A 1 -20.82 -4.59 5.44
C MET A 1 -19.61 -4.29 4.58
N SER A 2 -19.15 -3.05 4.56
CA SER A 2 -18.12 -2.59 3.61
C SER A 2 -16.73 -3.07 4.04
N SER A 3 -16.09 -3.90 3.23
CA SER A 3 -14.68 -4.26 3.40
C SER A 3 -13.78 -3.04 3.23
N VAL A 4 -12.53 -3.10 3.71
CA VAL A 4 -11.56 -2.01 3.48
C VAL A 4 -11.32 -1.77 1.99
N TRP A 5 -11.41 -2.82 1.18
CA TRP A 5 -11.37 -2.79 -0.28
C TRP A 5 -12.54 -2.00 -0.86
N HIS A 6 -13.76 -2.22 -0.35
CA HIS A 6 -14.93 -1.45 -0.75
C HIS A 6 -14.80 0.04 -0.36
N LEU A 7 -14.30 0.34 0.84
CA LEU A 7 -14.01 1.72 1.25
C LEU A 7 -12.95 2.38 0.36
N ALA A 8 -11.96 1.61 -0.09
CA ALA A 8 -10.94 2.08 -1.01
C ALA A 8 -11.44 2.22 -2.45
N ARG A 9 -12.64 1.70 -2.78
CA ARG A 9 -13.15 1.54 -4.16
C ARG A 9 -12.16 0.79 -5.05
N ILE A 10 -11.48 -0.21 -4.49
CA ILE A 10 -10.53 -1.08 -5.19
C ILE A 10 -10.97 -2.51 -4.96
N GLU A 11 -11.23 -3.25 -6.04
CA GLU A 11 -11.46 -4.70 -5.94
C GLU A 11 -10.15 -5.39 -5.51
N GLU A 12 -10.24 -6.33 -4.56
CA GLU A 12 -9.07 -7.04 -4.01
C GLU A 12 -8.30 -7.77 -5.13
N GLU A 13 -9.03 -8.35 -6.08
CA GLU A 13 -8.52 -9.04 -7.25
C GLU A 13 -7.75 -8.09 -8.18
N ILE A 14 -8.28 -6.88 -8.41
CA ILE A 14 -7.62 -5.85 -9.24
C ILE A 14 -6.33 -5.40 -8.56
N PHE A 15 -6.34 -5.17 -7.25
CA PHE A 15 -5.13 -4.82 -6.50
C PHE A 15 -4.08 -5.93 -6.59
N ALA A 16 -4.48 -7.18 -6.36
CA ALA A 16 -3.59 -8.33 -6.44
C ALA A 16 -2.98 -8.49 -7.84
N ALA A 17 -3.78 -8.35 -8.90
CA ALA A 17 -3.30 -8.36 -10.28
C ALA A 17 -2.29 -7.22 -10.54
N THR A 18 -2.60 -6.01 -10.09
CA THR A 18 -1.73 -4.83 -10.22
C THR A 18 -0.40 -5.03 -9.48
N ALA A 19 -0.46 -5.55 -8.25
CA ALA A 19 0.73 -5.88 -7.47
C ALA A 19 1.57 -7.01 -8.11
N ALA A 20 0.92 -7.98 -8.77
CA ALA A 20 1.61 -9.03 -9.49
C ALA A 20 2.34 -8.50 -10.73
N LEU A 21 1.69 -7.64 -11.52
CA LEU A 21 2.33 -6.95 -12.63
C LEU A 21 3.52 -6.11 -12.16
N PHE A 22 3.36 -5.41 -11.04
CA PHE A 22 4.45 -4.63 -10.44
C PHE A 22 5.61 -5.49 -9.93
N ALA A 23 5.32 -6.67 -9.38
CA ALA A 23 6.34 -7.63 -8.99
C ALA A 23 7.14 -8.14 -10.20
N ILE A 24 6.48 -8.39 -11.33
CA ILE A 24 7.14 -8.79 -12.58
C ILE A 24 7.99 -7.63 -13.12
N TYR A 25 7.43 -6.43 -13.16
CA TYR A 25 8.10 -5.21 -13.61
C TYR A 25 9.40 -4.93 -12.83
N THR A 26 9.32 -4.95 -11.49
CA THR A 26 10.49 -4.71 -10.62
C THR A 26 11.56 -5.80 -10.75
N GLN A 27 11.18 -7.06 -10.98
CA GLN A 27 12.13 -8.15 -11.24
C GLN A 27 12.83 -8.00 -12.60
N GLN A 28 12.13 -7.52 -13.62
CA GLN A 28 12.75 -7.27 -14.93
C GLN A 28 13.77 -6.12 -14.84
N GLN A 29 13.48 -5.07 -14.07
CA GLN A 29 14.40 -3.96 -13.87
C GLN A 29 15.70 -4.36 -13.16
N SER A 30 15.66 -5.29 -12.20
CA SER A 30 16.87 -5.74 -11.51
C SER A 30 17.81 -6.54 -12.43
N VAL A 31 17.26 -7.28 -13.41
CA VAL A 31 18.04 -8.09 -14.36
C VAL A 31 18.74 -7.22 -15.41
N CYS A 32 18.19 -6.05 -15.75
CA CYS A 32 18.74 -5.18 -16.79
C CYS A 32 19.86 -4.24 -16.32
N GLN A 33 20.25 -4.23 -15.05
CA GLN A 33 21.43 -3.48 -14.60
C GLN A 33 22.69 -4.34 -14.77
N PRO A 34 23.63 -3.98 -15.66
CA PRO A 34 24.84 -4.76 -15.86
C PRO A 34 25.74 -4.68 -14.63
N THR A 35 25.74 -5.73 -13.82
CA THR A 35 26.77 -5.93 -12.80
C THR A 35 28.11 -6.11 -13.53
N PRO A 36 29.20 -5.40 -13.14
CA PRO A 36 30.51 -5.58 -13.77
C PRO A 36 30.91 -7.06 -13.70
N ILE A 37 31.08 -7.65 -14.89
CA ILE A 37 31.40 -9.08 -15.08
C ILE A 37 32.78 -9.33 -14.47
N LEU A 38 32.81 -9.90 -13.26
CA LEU A 38 34.01 -10.55 -12.73
C LEU A 38 34.10 -11.96 -13.33
N PRO A 39 35.32 -12.46 -13.62
CA PRO A 39 35.51 -13.70 -14.35
C PRO A 39 34.82 -14.88 -13.65
N GLU A 40 33.97 -15.56 -14.42
CA GLU A 40 33.13 -16.68 -14.03
C GLU A 40 33.99 -17.86 -13.57
N GLY A 41 33.93 -18.18 -12.28
CA GLY A 41 34.20 -19.52 -11.79
C GLY A 41 32.88 -20.26 -11.68
N ASP A 42 32.85 -21.52 -12.13
CA ASP A 42 31.71 -22.46 -12.08
C ASP A 42 31.23 -22.73 -10.64
N ASP A 43 30.63 -21.75 -9.96
CA ASP A 43 29.94 -21.94 -8.68
C ASP A 43 28.44 -21.67 -8.87
N ASP A 44 27.65 -22.62 -8.37
CA ASP A 44 26.21 -22.84 -8.50
C ASP A 44 25.38 -21.70 -7.83
N SER A 45 25.59 -20.47 -8.29
CA SER A 45 25.21 -19.20 -7.66
C SER A 45 23.98 -18.57 -8.35
N SER A 46 22.86 -19.30 -8.42
CA SER A 46 21.57 -18.66 -8.71
C SER A 46 20.82 -18.34 -7.40
N GLY A 47 20.83 -17.04 -7.04
CA GLY A 47 19.88 -16.45 -6.08
C GLY A 47 20.40 -15.97 -4.71
N GLU A 48 21.62 -15.43 -4.61
CA GLU A 48 22.10 -14.77 -3.37
C GLU A 48 21.95 -13.22 -3.37
N GLU A 49 21.12 -12.66 -4.23
CA GLU A 49 20.84 -11.22 -4.30
C GLU A 49 19.76 -10.81 -3.29
N ASP A 50 20.17 -10.58 -2.04
CA ASP A 50 19.59 -9.59 -1.10
C ASP A 50 20.20 -9.67 0.32
N ILE A 51 21.23 -10.51 0.51
CA ILE A 51 21.79 -10.76 1.83
C ILE A 51 22.64 -9.58 2.32
N ASN A 52 23.13 -8.71 1.45
CA ASN A 52 24.09 -7.66 1.84
C ASN A 52 23.48 -6.57 2.75
N ASP A 53 22.16 -6.43 2.72
CA ASP A 53 21.47 -5.24 3.21
C ASP A 53 20.82 -5.42 4.60
N ASP A 54 20.65 -6.67 5.07
CA ASP A 54 20.00 -6.99 6.36
C ASP A 54 20.99 -6.96 7.55
N TRP A 55 22.30 -7.13 7.28
CA TRP A 55 23.34 -7.11 8.33
C TRP A 55 23.75 -5.72 8.77
N GLN A 56 23.44 -4.64 8.06
CA GLN A 56 23.91 -3.30 8.48
C GLN A 56 23.22 -2.76 9.75
N THR A 57 22.17 -3.42 10.26
CA THR A 57 21.60 -3.13 11.59
C THR A 57 22.52 -3.54 12.75
N THR A 58 23.73 -4.03 12.44
CA THR A 58 24.68 -4.66 13.36
C THR A 58 25.63 -3.70 14.08
N VAL A 59 25.28 -2.42 14.29
CA VAL A 59 26.03 -1.58 15.25
C VAL A 59 26.19 -2.39 16.55
N ALA A 60 27.45 -2.66 16.92
CA ALA A 60 27.80 -3.56 18.00
C ALA A 60 26.96 -3.27 19.26
N CYS A 61 26.49 -4.32 19.92
CA CYS A 61 25.69 -4.21 21.15
C CYS A 61 26.36 -3.36 22.24
N GLU A 62 27.68 -3.16 22.14
CA GLU A 62 28.45 -2.24 22.96
C GLU A 62 27.85 -0.83 23.00
N ARG A 63 27.09 -0.39 21.99
CA ARG A 63 26.41 0.91 22.01
C ARG A 63 24.99 0.88 22.57
N LEU A 64 24.47 -0.26 23.04
CA LEU A 64 23.09 -0.35 23.57
C LEU A 64 22.88 0.52 24.82
N HIS A 65 23.88 0.66 25.68
CA HIS A 65 23.79 1.52 26.87
C HIS A 65 23.70 3.01 26.55
N ARG A 66 24.11 3.43 25.33
CA ARG A 66 24.00 4.81 24.84
C ARG A 66 22.78 5.02 23.94
N ALA A 67 22.02 3.96 23.65
CA ALA A 67 20.85 4.06 22.80
C ALA A 67 19.76 4.85 23.55
N THR A 68 19.08 5.73 22.83
CA THR A 68 17.88 6.38 23.38
C THR A 68 16.82 5.34 23.71
N ALA A 69 15.89 5.69 24.60
CA ALA A 69 14.77 4.79 24.94
C ALA A 69 13.97 4.36 23.70
N HIS A 70 13.75 5.25 22.73
CA HIS A 70 13.06 4.90 21.49
C HIS A 70 13.87 3.92 20.63
N THR A 71 15.16 4.18 20.44
CA THR A 71 16.04 3.27 19.67
C THR A 71 16.17 1.89 20.32
N LEU A 72 16.19 1.82 21.66
CA LEU A 72 16.24 0.55 22.38
C LEU A 72 14.94 -0.25 22.21
N LYS A 73 13.78 0.41 22.21
CA LYS A 73 12.49 -0.23 21.88
C LYS A 73 12.47 -0.77 20.45
N ASP A 74 12.91 0.03 19.47
CA ASP A 74 12.95 -0.40 18.06
C ASP A 74 13.79 -1.67 17.92
N LYS A 75 15.01 -1.66 18.48
CA LYS A 75 15.91 -2.82 18.48
C LYS A 75 15.30 -4.02 19.20
N PHE A 76 14.67 -3.81 20.36
CA PHE A 76 13.99 -4.89 21.08
C PHE A 76 12.91 -5.56 20.22
N LEU A 77 12.08 -4.77 19.55
CA LEU A 77 11.00 -5.28 18.70
C LEU A 77 11.55 -6.05 17.50
N ASP A 78 12.56 -5.52 16.81
CA ASP A 78 13.21 -6.23 15.69
C ASP A 78 13.84 -7.56 16.15
N ARG A 79 14.59 -7.55 17.25
CA ARG A 79 15.24 -8.76 17.78
C ARG A 79 14.22 -9.82 18.23
N LEU A 80 13.11 -9.39 18.81
CA LEU A 80 12.03 -10.31 19.18
C LEU A 80 11.38 -10.94 17.96
N SER A 81 11.05 -10.15 16.94
CA SER A 81 10.53 -10.67 15.68
C SER A 81 11.52 -11.62 14.99
N GLU A 82 12.81 -11.29 14.98
CA GLU A 82 13.87 -12.15 14.41
C GLU A 82 13.97 -13.52 15.09
N VAL A 83 13.86 -13.56 16.43
CA VAL A 83 13.83 -14.82 17.19
C VAL A 83 12.59 -15.62 16.82
N LEU A 84 11.41 -14.99 16.77
CA LEU A 84 10.16 -15.68 16.39
C LEU A 84 10.18 -16.23 14.95
N ALA A 85 10.98 -15.63 14.07
CA ALA A 85 11.33 -16.15 12.75
C ALA A 85 12.39 -17.26 12.81
N ARG A 86 12.13 -18.28 13.64
CA ARG A 86 13.10 -19.30 14.05
C ARG A 86 13.49 -20.28 12.95
N GLU A 87 12.65 -20.45 11.93
CA GLU A 87 12.86 -21.43 10.86
C GLU A 87 13.30 -20.72 9.57
N LYS A 88 14.38 -21.23 8.98
CA LYS A 88 14.79 -20.92 7.61
C LYS A 88 14.62 -22.21 6.83
N THR A 89 13.71 -22.25 5.86
CA THR A 89 13.54 -23.45 5.04
C THR A 89 14.84 -23.74 4.31
N SER A 90 15.45 -24.88 4.63
CA SER A 90 16.64 -25.38 3.95
C SER A 90 16.27 -25.73 2.50
N LYS A 91 17.17 -25.43 1.55
CA LYS A 91 16.99 -25.83 0.14
C LYS A 91 16.82 -27.35 -0.01
N LEU A 92 17.28 -28.16 0.96
CA LEU A 92 17.07 -29.62 0.97
C LEU A 92 15.58 -30.02 0.98
N HIS A 93 14.69 -29.16 1.47
CA HIS A 93 13.25 -29.33 1.35
C HIS A 93 12.69 -28.38 0.27
N LEU A 94 13.13 -28.58 -0.98
CA LEU A 94 12.90 -27.75 -2.18
C LEU A 94 11.44 -27.39 -2.51
N LYS A 95 10.43 -27.85 -1.76
CA LYS A 95 9.00 -27.61 -2.07
C LYS A 95 8.28 -26.62 -1.15
N GLN A 96 8.93 -26.04 -0.13
CA GLN A 96 8.24 -25.13 0.80
C GLN A 96 8.86 -23.73 0.86
N SER A 97 8.05 -22.73 0.47
CA SER A 97 8.36 -21.30 0.44
C SER A 97 8.91 -20.76 1.77
N THR A 98 9.97 -19.94 1.70
CA THR A 98 10.65 -19.27 2.83
C THR A 98 9.84 -18.15 3.50
N ALA A 99 8.69 -17.77 2.93
CA ALA A 99 7.86 -16.66 3.41
C ALA A 99 7.02 -17.00 4.66
N LYS A 100 7.08 -18.23 5.15
CA LYS A 100 6.23 -18.77 6.22
C LYS A 100 6.54 -18.22 7.61
N HIS A 101 7.80 -17.89 7.88
CA HIS A 101 8.25 -17.56 9.24
C HIS A 101 8.51 -16.07 9.47
N VAL A 102 7.92 -15.16 8.70
CA VAL A 102 8.04 -13.72 8.99
C VAL A 102 7.20 -13.38 10.21
N ALA A 103 7.77 -12.62 11.14
CA ALA A 103 7.12 -12.15 12.36
C ALA A 103 7.23 -10.64 12.49
N ALA A 104 6.29 -10.04 13.22
CA ALA A 104 6.27 -8.62 13.56
C ALA A 104 5.91 -8.45 15.04
N ALA A 105 6.43 -7.40 15.65
CA ALA A 105 6.21 -7.06 17.04
C ALA A 105 5.92 -5.56 17.20
N ALA A 106 4.98 -5.21 18.06
CA ALA A 106 4.67 -3.83 18.39
C ALA A 106 4.63 -3.59 19.90
N TRP A 107 5.09 -2.41 20.33
CA TRP A 107 5.14 -2.04 21.74
C TRP A 107 3.97 -1.13 22.09
N ILE A 108 3.14 -1.55 23.03
CA ILE A 108 2.05 -0.76 23.60
C ILE A 108 2.46 -0.37 25.01
N ASN A 109 2.65 0.92 25.23
CA ASN A 109 3.03 1.50 26.51
C ASN A 109 1.83 2.21 27.10
N PRO A 110 0.95 1.49 27.81
CA PRO A 110 -0.21 2.13 28.33
C PRO A 110 0.13 3.06 29.49
N SER A 111 -0.83 3.92 29.86
CA SER A 111 -0.72 4.81 31.02
C SER A 111 -0.30 4.03 32.28
N CYS A 112 0.16 4.71 33.32
CA CYS A 112 0.77 4.11 34.52
C CYS A 112 -0.06 2.98 35.19
N GLN A 113 -1.35 2.89 34.89
CA GLN A 113 -2.28 1.91 35.46
C GLN A 113 -2.34 0.56 34.72
N HIS A 114 -1.68 0.43 33.56
CA HIS A 114 -1.81 -0.76 32.71
C HIS A 114 -0.46 -1.43 32.41
N PRO A 115 -0.45 -2.76 32.20
CA PRO A 115 0.76 -3.50 31.88
C PRO A 115 1.30 -3.14 30.49
N THR A 116 2.62 -2.92 30.38
CA THR A 116 3.28 -2.81 29.07
C THR A 116 2.98 -4.06 28.26
N THR A 117 2.46 -3.90 27.05
CA THR A 117 2.04 -5.03 26.21
C THR A 117 2.87 -5.08 24.93
N ILE A 118 3.41 -6.24 24.61
CA ILE A 118 4.07 -6.51 23.32
C ILE A 118 3.13 -7.35 22.49
N LEU A 119 2.65 -6.77 21.39
CA LEU A 119 1.81 -7.46 20.41
C LEU A 119 2.70 -8.22 19.43
N LEU A 120 2.35 -9.46 19.09
CA LEU A 120 3.19 -10.35 18.28
C LEU A 120 2.36 -11.01 17.18
N ALA A 121 2.75 -10.79 15.93
CA ALA A 121 2.16 -11.43 14.77
C ALA A 121 3.20 -12.29 14.04
N LYS A 122 2.75 -13.35 13.39
CA LYS A 122 3.57 -14.22 12.54
C LYS A 122 2.71 -14.67 11.37
N ASN A 123 3.27 -14.78 10.17
CA ASN A 123 2.50 -15.06 8.94
C ASN A 123 1.60 -16.31 9.09
N GLU A 124 2.13 -17.40 9.65
CA GLU A 124 1.40 -18.64 9.92
C GLU A 124 0.71 -18.68 11.29
N GLY A 125 0.69 -17.55 12.01
CA GLY A 125 0.31 -17.48 13.41
C GLY A 125 1.40 -18.04 14.34
N LEU A 126 1.15 -17.88 15.64
CA LEU A 126 2.02 -18.40 16.69
C LEU A 126 1.60 -19.83 17.07
N ASP A 127 2.55 -20.74 17.09
CA ASP A 127 2.37 -22.13 17.50
C ASP A 127 2.69 -22.33 18.99
N GLU A 128 2.61 -23.58 19.46
CA GLU A 128 2.79 -23.89 20.88
C GLU A 128 4.23 -23.67 21.37
N ARG A 129 5.22 -23.90 20.50
CA ARG A 129 6.63 -23.60 20.83
C ARG A 129 6.85 -22.10 20.96
N ASP A 130 6.28 -21.32 20.04
CA ASP A 130 6.33 -19.85 20.09
C ASP A 130 5.74 -19.37 21.43
N ARG A 131 4.57 -19.89 21.84
CA ARG A 131 3.91 -19.51 23.10
C ARG A 131 4.71 -19.90 24.33
N LYS A 132 5.30 -21.11 24.36
CA LYS A 132 6.12 -21.58 25.47
C LYS A 132 7.36 -20.70 25.66
N LEU A 133 8.05 -20.36 24.57
CA LEU A 133 9.18 -19.42 24.62
C LEU A 133 8.71 -18.05 25.13
N LEU A 134 7.63 -17.51 24.58
CA LEU A 134 7.13 -16.19 24.97
C LEU A 134 6.72 -16.11 26.44
N GLY A 135 6.14 -17.17 27.00
CA GLY A 135 5.83 -17.28 28.43
C GLY A 135 7.10 -17.26 29.30
N GLY A 136 8.14 -18.00 28.89
CA GLY A 136 9.45 -17.98 29.53
C GLY A 136 10.12 -16.60 29.45
N LEU A 137 10.19 -16.02 28.25
CA LEU A 137 10.77 -14.71 27.99
C LEU A 137 10.06 -13.61 28.79
N GLN A 138 8.72 -13.60 28.79
CA GLN A 138 7.93 -12.64 29.56
C GLN A 138 8.26 -12.70 31.06
N THR A 139 8.31 -13.91 31.62
CA THR A 139 8.63 -14.11 33.04
C THR A 139 10.04 -13.62 33.36
N TRP A 140 11.00 -13.95 32.50
CA TRP A 140 12.39 -13.56 32.66
C TRP A 140 12.58 -12.03 32.57
N LEU A 141 11.97 -11.36 31.58
CA LEU A 141 12.02 -9.91 31.43
C LEU A 141 11.42 -9.18 32.65
N ARG A 142 10.31 -9.70 33.20
CA ARG A 142 9.70 -9.18 34.44
C ARG A 142 10.65 -9.27 35.61
N VAL A 143 11.28 -10.44 35.82
CA VAL A 143 12.21 -10.66 36.95
C VAL A 143 13.40 -9.71 36.89
N ILE A 144 14.01 -9.53 35.71
CA ILE A 144 15.13 -8.57 35.54
C ILE A 144 14.67 -7.14 35.86
N SER A 145 13.51 -6.73 35.36
CA SER A 145 12.96 -5.38 35.59
C SER A 145 12.52 -5.15 37.05
N MET A 146 12.06 -6.19 37.74
CA MET A 146 11.70 -6.14 39.17
C MET A 146 12.93 -6.03 40.05
N THR A 147 13.94 -6.86 39.80
CA THR A 147 15.14 -6.95 40.64
C THR A 147 16.20 -5.91 40.31
N GLY A 148 16.16 -5.32 39.10
CA GLY A 148 17.23 -4.47 38.59
C GLY A 148 18.54 -5.23 38.36
N ARG A 149 18.51 -6.58 38.35
CA ARG A 149 19.68 -7.45 38.21
C ARG A 149 19.42 -8.48 37.11
N ALA A 150 20.40 -8.68 36.24
CA ALA A 150 20.36 -9.75 35.25
C ALA A 150 21.21 -10.94 35.73
N PRO A 151 20.75 -12.18 35.56
CA PRO A 151 21.57 -13.36 35.87
C PRO A 151 22.82 -13.40 34.96
N SER A 152 23.89 -14.04 35.44
CA SER A 152 25.03 -14.38 34.58
C SER A 152 24.57 -15.36 33.50
N LYS A 153 25.22 -15.32 32.33
CA LYS A 153 24.79 -16.09 31.15
C LYS A 153 24.79 -17.60 31.40
N GLU A 154 25.74 -18.09 32.19
CA GLU A 154 25.93 -19.50 32.55
C GLU A 154 24.82 -20.03 33.45
N LYS A 155 24.19 -19.14 34.23
CA LYS A 155 23.10 -19.46 35.15
C LYS A 155 21.72 -19.10 34.59
N ASP A 156 21.66 -18.57 33.36
CA ASP A 156 20.46 -18.02 32.79
C ASP A 156 19.65 -19.07 32.01
N LEU A 157 18.49 -19.43 32.58
CA LEU A 157 17.57 -20.41 32.03
C LEU A 157 16.82 -19.94 30.78
N LEU A 158 16.89 -18.66 30.43
CA LEU A 158 16.39 -18.21 29.13
C LEU A 158 17.44 -18.44 28.03
N TRP A 159 18.72 -18.32 28.37
CA TRP A 159 19.82 -18.55 27.43
C TRP A 159 19.96 -20.04 27.14
N ASP A 160 20.04 -20.85 28.21
CA ASP A 160 20.15 -22.30 28.12
C ASP A 160 18.78 -23.00 28.17
N SER A 161 18.69 -24.21 27.64
CA SER A 161 17.50 -25.07 27.79
C SER A 161 17.58 -25.93 29.05
N ARG A 162 16.47 -26.09 29.77
CA ARG A 162 16.29 -27.20 30.72
C ARG A 162 15.53 -28.34 30.05
N ALA A 163 15.57 -29.53 30.64
CA ALA A 163 14.82 -30.69 30.17
C ALA A 163 13.32 -30.39 29.94
N ASP A 164 12.74 -29.45 30.71
CA ASP A 164 11.32 -29.07 30.64
C ASP A 164 11.05 -27.77 29.86
N LYS A 165 12.05 -26.94 29.57
CA LYS A 165 11.88 -25.61 28.94
C LYS A 165 12.91 -25.33 27.86
N GLU A 166 12.41 -24.98 26.68
CA GLU A 166 13.22 -24.61 25.52
C GLU A 166 13.71 -23.17 25.69
N GLY A 167 15.01 -23.00 25.96
CA GLY A 167 15.67 -21.69 25.98
C GLY A 167 15.91 -21.15 24.56
N LEU A 168 16.54 -19.98 24.44
CA LEU A 168 16.80 -19.31 23.16
C LEU A 168 17.63 -20.15 22.19
N ILE A 169 18.64 -20.87 22.70
CA ILE A 169 19.49 -21.77 21.90
C ILE A 169 18.66 -22.94 21.35
N GLY A 170 17.92 -23.63 22.23
CA GLY A 170 17.08 -24.76 21.82
C GLY A 170 16.00 -24.35 20.82
N TYR A 171 15.35 -23.22 21.07
CA TYR A 171 14.28 -22.70 20.23
C TYR A 171 14.77 -22.30 18.83
N SER A 172 15.99 -21.78 18.74
CA SER A 172 16.61 -21.35 17.47
C SER A 172 17.44 -22.46 16.81
N ARG A 173 17.44 -23.68 17.36
CA ARG A 173 18.36 -24.76 17.01
C ARG A 173 18.44 -25.01 15.51
N LEU A 174 17.31 -25.25 14.84
CA LEU A 174 17.27 -25.55 13.40
C LEU A 174 17.95 -24.47 12.54
N ARG A 175 17.76 -23.20 12.88
CA ARG A 175 18.40 -22.08 12.17
C ARG A 175 19.88 -21.97 12.49
N LEU A 176 20.30 -22.24 13.72
CA LEU A 176 21.72 -22.25 14.10
C LEU A 176 22.46 -23.41 13.41
N GLU A 177 21.87 -24.61 13.37
CA GLU A 177 22.40 -25.79 12.70
C GLU A 177 22.69 -25.54 11.21
N LEU A 178 21.82 -24.79 10.53
CA LEU A 178 22.06 -24.37 9.16
C LEU A 178 23.37 -23.57 9.04
N TYR A 179 23.62 -22.59 9.90
CA TYR A 179 24.84 -21.78 9.83
C TYR A 179 26.08 -22.53 10.29
N VAL A 180 25.95 -23.41 11.29
CA VAL A 180 27.02 -24.34 11.67
C VAL A 180 27.42 -25.20 10.48
N SER A 181 26.45 -25.74 9.73
CA SER A 181 26.73 -26.55 8.53
C SER A 181 27.39 -25.75 7.40
N GLN A 182 27.11 -24.45 7.30
CA GLN A 182 27.76 -23.57 6.32
C GLN A 182 29.23 -23.32 6.66
N VAL A 183 29.54 -23.13 7.94
CA VAL A 183 30.92 -23.00 8.41
C VAL A 183 31.67 -24.32 8.22
N SER A 184 31.10 -25.46 8.65
CA SER A 184 31.79 -26.75 8.58
C SER A 184 32.01 -27.27 7.16
N ARG A 185 31.14 -26.92 6.20
CA ARG A 185 31.29 -27.29 4.78
C ARG A 185 32.16 -26.33 3.97
N SER A 186 32.58 -25.22 4.57
CA SER A 186 33.41 -24.25 3.88
C SER A 186 34.78 -24.87 3.58
N LYS A 187 35.19 -24.94 2.30
CA LYS A 187 36.51 -25.44 1.88
C LYS A 187 37.66 -24.45 2.15
N VAL A 188 37.45 -23.53 3.08
CA VAL A 188 38.42 -22.47 3.36
C VAL A 188 39.54 -23.05 4.20
N ASP A 189 40.77 -22.93 3.70
CA ASP A 189 41.96 -23.33 4.42
C ASP A 189 42.22 -22.37 5.59
N VAL A 190 41.97 -22.86 6.80
CA VAL A 190 42.22 -22.13 8.05
C VAL A 190 43.66 -22.26 8.54
N SER A 191 44.47 -23.14 7.92
CA SER A 191 45.88 -23.33 8.28
C SER A 191 46.77 -22.22 7.73
N GLY A 192 46.38 -21.60 6.61
CA GLY A 192 47.04 -20.43 6.02
C GLY A 192 46.63 -19.08 6.61
N LEU A 193 45.91 -19.06 7.73
CA LEU A 193 45.59 -17.82 8.44
C LEU A 193 46.85 -17.22 9.08
N ASP A 194 46.92 -15.90 9.12
CA ASP A 194 48.04 -15.18 9.72
C ASP A 194 48.09 -15.47 11.22
N VAL A 195 49.14 -16.15 11.68
CA VAL A 195 49.31 -16.56 13.08
C VAL A 195 49.42 -15.35 14.00
N ASP A 196 49.86 -14.19 13.48
CA ASP A 196 50.00 -12.95 14.24
C ASP A 196 48.66 -12.20 14.41
N ASP A 197 47.62 -12.56 13.65
CA ASP A 197 46.29 -11.95 13.81
C ASP A 197 45.57 -12.54 15.04
N PRO A 198 45.18 -11.72 16.03
CA PRO A 198 44.54 -12.20 17.26
C PRO A 198 43.18 -12.89 17.02
N SER A 199 42.58 -12.71 15.85
CA SER A 199 41.34 -13.40 15.47
C SER A 199 41.57 -14.81 14.91
N THR A 200 42.80 -15.19 14.55
CA THR A 200 43.11 -16.50 13.95
C THR A 200 42.77 -17.66 14.87
N GLY A 201 43.19 -17.60 16.14
CA GLY A 201 42.85 -18.64 17.14
C GLY A 201 41.34 -18.83 17.31
N PRO A 202 40.57 -17.75 17.57
CA PRO A 202 39.11 -17.79 17.61
C PRO A 202 38.45 -18.33 16.33
N ILE A 203 38.95 -17.99 15.14
CA ILE A 203 38.44 -18.53 13.87
C ILE A 203 38.67 -20.05 13.82
N GLN A 204 39.89 -20.52 14.06
CA GLN A 204 40.20 -21.96 14.07
C GLN A 204 39.35 -22.73 15.07
N ARG A 205 39.17 -22.17 16.28
CA ARG A 205 38.30 -22.74 17.31
C ARG A 205 36.84 -22.81 16.87
N LEU A 206 36.34 -21.80 16.14
CA LEU A 206 34.98 -21.83 15.60
C LEU A 206 34.79 -22.98 14.62
N PHE A 207 35.73 -23.19 13.69
CA PHE A 207 35.68 -24.32 12.75
C PHE A 207 35.67 -25.66 13.50
N GLN A 208 36.54 -25.83 14.49
CA GLN A 208 36.59 -27.03 15.33
C GLN A 208 35.26 -27.29 16.05
N LEU A 209 34.63 -26.24 16.61
CA LEU A 209 33.33 -26.36 17.27
C LEU A 209 32.22 -26.73 16.30
N CYS A 210 32.21 -26.13 15.10
CA CYS A 210 31.23 -26.46 14.06
C CYS A 210 31.39 -27.91 13.55
N GLU A 211 32.61 -28.40 13.42
CA GLU A 211 32.91 -29.80 13.08
C GLU A 211 32.48 -30.75 14.20
N THR A 212 32.86 -30.45 15.44
CA THR A 212 32.46 -31.22 16.63
C THR A 212 30.94 -31.31 16.74
N TYR A 213 30.23 -30.19 16.53
CA TYR A 213 28.78 -30.17 16.52
C TYR A 213 28.20 -31.01 15.37
N SER A 214 28.79 -30.94 14.18
CA SER A 214 28.33 -31.73 13.02
C SER A 214 28.46 -33.24 13.26
N ASN A 215 29.49 -33.66 14.00
CA ASN A 215 29.73 -35.06 14.36
C ASN A 215 28.91 -35.51 15.59
N SER A 216 28.71 -34.62 16.56
CA SER A 216 27.98 -34.90 17.81
C SER A 216 27.14 -33.67 18.23
N PRO A 217 25.90 -33.54 17.71
CA PRO A 217 25.06 -32.37 17.98
C PRO A 217 24.69 -32.25 19.45
N SER A 218 25.17 -31.20 20.12
CA SER A 218 24.87 -30.92 21.54
C SER A 218 24.56 -29.44 21.77
N ILE A 219 23.60 -29.15 22.66
CA ILE A 219 23.26 -27.77 23.04
C ILE A 219 24.47 -27.03 23.64
N PRO A 220 25.30 -27.63 24.52
CA PRO A 220 26.50 -26.97 25.03
C PRO A 220 27.48 -26.53 23.93
N THR A 221 27.76 -27.39 22.94
CA THR A 221 28.64 -27.06 21.81
C THR A 221 28.03 -25.96 20.93
N LEU A 222 26.72 -26.01 20.69
CA LEU A 222 26.02 -24.97 19.92
C LEU A 222 26.07 -23.61 20.61
N ARG A 223 25.90 -23.58 21.93
CA ARG A 223 26.04 -22.39 22.76
C ARG A 223 27.45 -21.81 22.66
N GLU A 224 28.48 -22.64 22.83
CA GLU A 224 29.89 -22.21 22.71
C GLU A 224 30.17 -21.64 21.31
N THR A 225 29.62 -22.27 20.27
CA THR A 225 29.71 -21.80 18.88
C THR A 225 29.09 -20.40 18.71
N VAL A 226 27.88 -20.18 19.25
CA VAL A 226 27.18 -18.88 19.19
C VAL A 226 27.93 -17.81 19.97
N ASP A 227 28.50 -18.17 21.13
CA ASP A 227 29.28 -17.27 21.97
C ASP A 227 30.56 -16.82 21.27
N LEU A 228 31.31 -17.76 20.71
CA LEU A 228 32.54 -17.47 19.97
C LEU A 228 32.26 -16.67 18.69
N ALA A 229 31.19 -16.97 17.97
CA ALA A 229 30.78 -16.18 16.81
C ALA A 229 30.43 -14.74 17.18
N TYR A 230 29.90 -14.51 18.38
CA TYR A 230 29.62 -13.16 18.89
C TYR A 230 30.89 -12.40 19.26
N GLU A 231 31.89 -13.06 19.84
CA GLU A 231 33.20 -12.48 20.10
C GLU A 231 33.93 -12.11 18.80
N LEU A 232 33.93 -13.03 17.83
CA LEU A 232 34.48 -12.82 16.49
C LEU A 232 33.83 -11.67 15.73
N ARG A 233 32.54 -11.40 15.97
CA ARG A 233 31.86 -10.24 15.39
C ARG A 233 32.33 -8.92 15.98
N GLY A 234 32.72 -8.90 17.25
CA GLY A 234 33.24 -7.71 17.94
C GLY A 234 34.70 -7.45 17.63
N ALA A 235 35.49 -8.52 17.41
CA ALA A 235 36.84 -8.42 16.90
C ALA A 235 36.81 -7.87 15.47
N ASP A 236 37.51 -6.78 15.20
CA ASP A 236 37.63 -6.20 13.84
C ASP A 236 38.54 -7.08 12.95
N SER A 237 38.14 -8.34 12.75
CA SER A 237 38.94 -9.34 12.05
C SER A 237 39.00 -9.03 10.57
N HIS A 238 40.18 -8.60 10.10
CA HIS A 238 40.45 -8.41 8.68
C HIS A 238 40.42 -9.75 7.92
N GLN A 239 40.76 -10.87 8.58
CA GLN A 239 40.73 -12.21 7.99
C GLN A 239 39.33 -12.61 7.53
N LEU A 240 38.31 -12.42 8.37
CA LEU A 240 36.92 -12.75 8.02
C LEU A 240 36.36 -11.88 6.88
N LYS A 241 36.94 -10.70 6.65
CA LYS A 241 36.56 -9.80 5.55
C LYS A 241 37.20 -10.17 4.21
N LYS A 242 38.13 -11.14 4.18
CA LYS A 242 38.72 -11.63 2.92
C LYS A 242 37.61 -12.25 2.03
N PRO A 243 37.66 -12.07 0.71
CA PRO A 243 36.64 -12.60 -0.20
C PRO A 243 36.38 -14.10 -0.04
N SER A 244 37.42 -14.89 0.22
CA SER A 244 37.32 -16.34 0.47
C SER A 244 36.48 -16.69 1.71
N PHE A 245 36.39 -15.80 2.69
CA PHE A 245 35.63 -15.99 3.92
C PHE A 245 34.21 -15.43 3.87
N THR A 246 33.75 -14.86 2.76
CA THR A 246 32.44 -14.17 2.68
C THR A 246 31.28 -15.04 3.18
N LYS A 247 31.22 -16.33 2.77
CA LYS A 247 30.18 -17.27 3.22
C LYS A 247 30.29 -17.56 4.73
N VAL A 248 31.50 -17.77 5.24
CA VAL A 248 31.78 -18.01 6.67
C VAL A 248 31.45 -16.78 7.51
N PHE A 249 31.88 -15.60 7.09
CA PHE A 249 31.61 -14.34 7.78
C PHE A 249 30.10 -14.08 7.91
N ARG A 250 29.32 -14.33 6.86
CA ARG A 250 27.84 -14.26 6.93
C ARG A 250 27.26 -15.24 7.95
N ALA A 251 27.77 -16.47 7.99
CA ALA A 251 27.36 -17.46 8.99
C ALA A 251 27.73 -17.03 10.42
N VAL A 252 28.93 -16.46 10.63
CA VAL A 252 29.37 -15.88 11.91
C VAL A 252 28.43 -14.76 12.35
N LEU A 253 28.10 -13.82 11.46
CA LEU A 253 27.15 -12.75 11.75
C LEU A 253 25.77 -13.29 12.16
N MET A 254 25.30 -14.34 11.48
CA MET A 254 24.04 -14.99 11.81
C MET A 254 24.06 -15.72 13.16
N LEU A 255 25.11 -16.47 13.46
CA LEU A 255 25.28 -17.15 14.74
C LEU A 255 25.35 -16.12 15.88
N SER A 256 26.13 -15.05 15.70
CA SER A 256 26.27 -13.97 16.68
C SER A 256 24.96 -13.23 16.99
N GLN A 257 24.01 -13.24 16.05
CA GLN A 257 22.77 -12.47 16.14
C GLN A 257 21.94 -12.89 17.36
N LEU A 258 21.92 -14.18 17.70
CA LEU A 258 21.16 -14.68 18.83
C LEU A 258 21.70 -14.16 20.18
N HIS A 259 23.03 -14.13 20.33
CA HIS A 259 23.66 -13.54 21.52
C HIS A 259 23.44 -12.02 21.58
N ALA A 260 23.53 -11.34 20.43
CA ALA A 260 23.20 -9.91 20.35
C ALA A 260 21.74 -9.63 20.79
N THR A 261 20.80 -10.48 20.38
CA THR A 261 19.39 -10.44 20.82
C THR A 261 19.26 -10.63 22.32
N TYR A 262 19.92 -11.65 22.88
CA TYR A 262 19.90 -11.89 24.32
C TYR A 262 20.40 -10.70 25.14
N LYS A 263 21.52 -10.07 24.72
CA LYS A 263 22.00 -8.84 25.35
C LYS A 263 21.00 -7.69 25.20
N CYS A 264 20.39 -7.53 24.02
CA CYS A 264 19.36 -6.51 23.79
C CYS A 264 18.17 -6.68 24.74
N PHE A 265 17.70 -7.91 24.95
CA PHE A 265 16.62 -8.19 25.89
C PHE A 265 17.00 -7.85 27.33
N LYS A 266 18.20 -8.24 27.78
CA LYS A 266 18.73 -7.87 29.11
C LYS A 266 18.76 -6.35 29.30
N THR A 267 19.41 -5.65 28.38
CA THR A 267 19.55 -4.19 28.48
C THR A 267 18.19 -3.52 28.48
N THR A 268 17.26 -3.95 27.62
CA THR A 268 15.90 -3.43 27.59
C THR A 268 15.17 -3.66 28.91
N ALA A 269 15.21 -4.87 29.48
CA ALA A 269 14.55 -5.14 30.75
C ALA A 269 15.08 -4.30 31.91
N LEU A 270 16.39 -4.04 31.94
CA LEU A 270 17.03 -3.17 32.93
C LEU A 270 16.67 -1.69 32.71
N SER A 271 16.56 -1.25 31.45
CA SER A 271 16.25 0.15 31.10
C SER A 271 14.77 0.52 31.23
N PHE A 272 13.85 -0.45 31.25
CA PHE A 272 12.41 -0.19 31.32
C PHE A 272 11.77 -0.79 32.58
N PRO A 273 11.64 -0.04 33.68
CA PRO A 273 10.96 -0.50 34.91
C PRO A 273 9.51 -0.94 34.70
N LYS A 274 8.85 -0.47 33.63
CA LYS A 274 7.49 -0.89 33.27
C LYS A 274 7.41 -2.37 32.85
N PHE A 275 8.53 -3.03 32.60
CA PHE A 275 8.54 -4.46 32.29
C PHE A 275 8.16 -5.35 33.48
N ARG A 276 8.11 -4.84 34.70
CA ARG A 276 7.56 -5.55 35.87
C ARG A 276 6.16 -6.14 35.64
N SER A 277 5.37 -5.48 34.80
CA SER A 277 4.02 -5.92 34.42
C SER A 277 3.89 -6.34 32.95
N LEU A 278 5.01 -6.58 32.26
CA LEU A 278 5.04 -6.90 30.81
C LEU A 278 4.07 -8.03 30.40
N LYS A 279 3.27 -7.86 29.37
CA LYS A 279 2.43 -8.91 28.76
C LYS A 279 2.80 -9.11 27.29
N CYS A 280 3.07 -10.33 26.87
CA CYS A 280 3.21 -10.70 25.46
C CYS A 280 1.84 -11.20 24.97
N LYS A 281 1.27 -10.58 23.93
CA LYS A 281 -0.02 -10.96 23.36
C LYS A 281 0.14 -11.41 21.91
N PRO A 282 -0.25 -12.63 21.56
CA PRO A 282 -0.34 -13.04 20.16
C PRO A 282 -1.45 -12.26 19.44
N VAL A 283 -1.26 -11.95 18.17
CA VAL A 283 -2.34 -11.58 17.26
C VAL A 283 -3.01 -12.86 16.79
N ASP A 284 -4.33 -12.92 16.91
CA ASP A 284 -5.09 -14.03 16.37
C ASP A 284 -4.97 -14.03 14.85
N SER A 285 -4.37 -15.10 14.32
CA SER A 285 -4.31 -15.27 12.87
C SER A 285 -5.74 -15.53 12.37
N PRO A 286 -6.24 -14.77 11.38
CA PRO A 286 -7.58 -14.96 10.84
C PRO A 286 -7.76 -16.34 10.18
N HIS A 287 -6.66 -17.08 9.96
CA HIS A 287 -6.69 -18.45 9.40
C HIS A 287 -7.10 -19.53 10.41
N LYS A 288 -7.39 -19.20 11.68
CA LYS A 288 -7.81 -20.17 12.72
C LYS A 288 -9.33 -20.26 12.94
N VAL A 289 -10.16 -19.95 11.94
CA VAL A 289 -11.57 -20.35 11.99
C VAL A 289 -11.60 -21.88 11.80
N GLY A 290 -11.91 -22.63 12.87
CA GLY A 290 -12.11 -24.08 12.78
C GLY A 290 -13.35 -24.38 11.94
N ILE A 291 -13.16 -24.78 10.70
CA ILE A 291 -14.23 -25.21 9.80
C ILE A 291 -14.05 -26.71 9.55
N GLU A 292 -15.14 -27.47 9.63
CA GLU A 292 -15.18 -28.92 9.45
C GLU A 292 -14.85 -29.32 8.00
N ALA A 293 -13.90 -30.25 7.84
CA ALA A 293 -12.93 -30.19 6.75
C ALA A 293 -12.81 -31.45 5.88
N SER A 294 -13.76 -31.73 4.97
CA SER A 294 -13.55 -32.93 4.12
C SER A 294 -13.70 -32.80 2.61
N LYS A 295 -14.35 -31.79 2.01
CA LYS A 295 -14.37 -31.69 0.52
C LYS A 295 -14.25 -30.28 -0.07
N PHE A 296 -14.77 -29.26 0.60
CA PHE A 296 -14.57 -27.86 0.20
C PHE A 296 -13.12 -27.39 0.39
N TYR A 297 -12.39 -28.07 1.28
CA TYR A 297 -11.07 -27.69 1.76
C TYR A 297 -9.95 -27.87 0.74
N GLU A 298 -9.96 -28.85 -0.15
CA GLU A 298 -8.84 -29.02 -1.07
C GLU A 298 -8.83 -27.95 -2.17
N GLN A 299 -10.01 -27.60 -2.69
CA GLN A 299 -10.16 -26.58 -3.73
C GLN A 299 -9.96 -25.17 -3.16
N VAL A 300 -10.60 -24.84 -2.03
CA VAL A 300 -10.40 -23.54 -1.38
C VAL A 300 -9.03 -23.44 -0.73
N GLN A 301 -8.43 -24.50 -0.16
CA GLN A 301 -7.03 -24.42 0.25
C GLN A 301 -6.08 -24.30 -0.94
N SER A 302 -6.34 -24.89 -2.12
CA SER A 302 -5.43 -24.71 -3.25
C SER A 302 -5.36 -23.25 -3.74
N LEU A 303 -6.47 -22.51 -3.62
CA LEU A 303 -6.59 -21.10 -3.96
C LEU A 303 -6.20 -20.18 -2.79
N ALA A 304 -6.63 -20.48 -1.56
CA ALA A 304 -6.33 -19.73 -0.34
C ALA A 304 -4.89 -19.95 0.19
N LYS A 305 -4.20 -21.06 -0.17
CA LYS A 305 -2.75 -21.24 0.08
C LYS A 305 -1.90 -20.18 -0.63
N LYS A 306 -2.49 -19.39 -1.53
CA LYS A 306 -1.78 -18.34 -2.27
C LYS A 306 -1.87 -16.98 -1.57
N ILE A 307 -2.93 -16.67 -0.83
CA ILE A 307 -3.08 -15.36 -0.17
C ILE A 307 -2.12 -15.25 1.01
N ARG A 308 -1.24 -14.24 0.99
CA ARG A 308 -0.18 -14.03 1.99
C ARG A 308 -0.52 -12.84 2.88
N LEU A 309 -1.05 -13.12 4.06
CA LEU A 309 -1.14 -12.15 5.14
C LEU A 309 0.22 -11.95 5.80
N HIS A 310 0.79 -10.77 5.60
CA HIS A 310 2.06 -10.40 6.19
C HIS A 310 1.88 -9.97 7.67
N ALA A 311 2.81 -10.38 8.54
CA ALA A 311 2.76 -10.15 9.98
C ALA A 311 2.69 -8.65 10.34
N GLU A 312 3.31 -7.80 9.52
CA GLU A 312 3.25 -6.34 9.66
C GLU A 312 1.81 -5.83 9.55
N MET A 313 1.06 -6.32 8.56
CA MET A 313 -0.33 -5.92 8.34
C MET A 313 -1.26 -6.46 9.42
N GLN A 314 -1.00 -7.68 9.90
CA GLN A 314 -1.70 -8.27 11.06
C GLN A 314 -1.50 -7.40 12.31
N SER A 315 -0.28 -6.91 12.56
CA SER A 315 0.00 -6.01 13.66
C SER A 315 -0.69 -4.66 13.48
N LEU A 316 -0.61 -4.04 12.29
CA LEU A 316 -1.26 -2.76 12.00
C LEU A 316 -2.77 -2.82 12.25
N VAL A 317 -3.48 -3.77 11.62
CA VAL A 317 -4.93 -3.90 11.76
C VAL A 317 -5.33 -4.15 13.21
N ARG A 318 -4.59 -5.02 13.92
CA ARG A 318 -4.89 -5.32 15.32
C ARG A 318 -4.67 -4.12 16.23
N LEU A 319 -3.58 -3.37 16.03
CA LEU A 319 -3.29 -2.15 16.79
C LEU A 319 -4.39 -1.10 16.63
N GLU A 320 -4.88 -0.94 15.42
CA GLU A 320 -5.89 0.07 15.11
C GLU A 320 -7.30 -0.38 15.53
N SER A 321 -7.58 -1.69 15.52
CA SER A 321 -8.87 -2.23 15.99
C SER A 321 -9.18 -1.96 17.47
N GLU A 322 -8.17 -1.60 18.26
CA GLU A 322 -8.31 -1.31 19.69
C GLU A 322 -8.10 0.19 19.95
N LEU A 323 -9.20 0.95 20.03
CA LEU A 323 -9.17 2.40 20.23
C LEU A 323 -8.27 2.81 21.41
N LYS A 324 -8.28 2.03 22.50
CA LYS A 324 -7.46 2.25 23.68
C LYS A 324 -5.95 2.24 23.36
N TRP A 325 -5.51 1.45 22.39
CA TRP A 325 -4.09 1.30 22.07
C TRP A 325 -3.54 2.42 21.18
N GLN A 326 -4.40 3.11 20.42
CA GLN A 326 -3.97 4.10 19.43
C GLN A 326 -3.09 5.18 20.05
N GLN A 327 -3.44 5.72 21.21
CA GLN A 327 -2.64 6.75 21.89
C GLN A 327 -1.42 6.21 22.65
N MET A 328 -1.36 4.89 22.86
CA MET A 328 -0.40 4.24 23.74
C MET A 328 0.68 3.45 22.99
N VAL A 329 0.51 3.27 21.68
CA VAL A 329 1.42 2.49 20.85
C VAL A 329 2.67 3.29 20.50
N HIS A 330 3.82 2.64 20.62
CA HIS A 330 5.08 3.14 20.09
C HIS A 330 5.03 3.06 18.57
N GLY A 331 5.27 4.18 17.87
CA GLY A 331 5.15 4.30 16.41
C GLY A 331 6.18 3.52 15.58
N TYR A 332 6.67 2.38 16.07
CA TYR A 332 7.55 1.47 15.35
C TYR A 332 7.03 0.03 15.45
N ILE A 333 6.89 -0.63 14.30
CA ILE A 333 6.62 -2.07 14.19
C ILE A 333 7.96 -2.74 13.88
N GLY A 334 8.47 -3.51 14.85
CA GLY A 334 9.65 -4.34 14.62
C GLY A 334 9.30 -5.53 13.75
N THR A 335 10.19 -5.89 12.85
CA THR A 335 9.95 -6.95 11.86
C THR A 335 11.11 -7.93 11.87
N SER A 336 10.87 -9.20 11.55
CA SER A 336 11.91 -10.24 11.57
C SER A 336 12.86 -10.15 10.37
N LYS A 337 12.39 -9.53 9.28
CA LYS A 337 13.12 -9.17 8.07
C LYS A 337 12.72 -7.76 7.68
N LYS A 338 13.47 -7.11 6.77
CA LYS A 338 12.97 -5.91 6.10
C LYS A 338 11.55 -6.16 5.55
N PRO A 339 10.59 -5.24 5.71
CA PRO A 339 9.25 -5.41 5.18
C PRO A 339 9.27 -5.45 3.64
N CYS A 340 8.29 -6.12 3.04
CA CYS A 340 8.10 -6.04 1.60
C CYS A 340 7.71 -4.63 1.15
N PHE A 341 7.81 -4.37 -0.16
CA PHE A 341 7.45 -3.06 -0.71
C PHE A 341 6.04 -2.63 -0.27
N LEU A 342 5.05 -3.50 -0.44
CA LEU A 342 3.64 -3.21 -0.13
C LEU A 342 3.42 -2.94 1.37
N CYS A 343 4.01 -3.75 2.26
CA CYS A 343 3.93 -3.51 3.70
C CYS A 343 4.55 -2.18 4.08
N ASN A 344 5.74 -1.87 3.53
CA ASN A 344 6.44 -0.63 3.84
C ASN A 344 5.69 0.58 3.30
N ASP A 345 5.28 0.56 2.03
CA ASP A 345 4.60 1.67 1.39
C ASP A 345 3.26 1.96 2.06
N LEU A 346 2.50 0.92 2.42
CA LEU A 346 1.26 1.10 3.17
C LEU A 346 1.53 1.70 4.55
N LEU A 347 2.54 1.23 5.31
CA LEU A 347 2.88 1.82 6.62
C LEU A 347 3.31 3.29 6.50
N GLN A 348 4.05 3.67 5.46
CA GLN A 348 4.48 5.05 5.22
C GLN A 348 3.30 5.95 4.80
N ASN A 349 2.36 5.41 4.03
CA ASN A 349 1.16 6.13 3.60
C ASN A 349 0.04 6.14 4.65
N TYR A 350 0.15 5.29 5.67
CA TYR A 350 -0.80 5.21 6.77
C TYR A 350 -0.63 6.40 7.74
N VAL A 351 -1.54 7.35 7.61
CA VAL A 351 -1.63 8.52 8.49
C VAL A 351 -2.81 8.31 9.42
N ARG A 352 -2.53 8.22 10.73
CA ARG A 352 -3.60 8.19 11.74
C ARG A 352 -4.27 9.55 11.80
N LEU A 353 -5.61 9.55 11.88
CA LEU A 353 -6.37 10.76 12.15
C LEU A 353 -6.02 11.23 13.57
N SER A 354 -5.26 12.32 13.67
CA SER A 354 -4.88 12.94 14.93
C SER A 354 -5.42 14.36 14.99
N MET A 355 -5.84 14.79 16.18
CA MET A 355 -6.42 16.12 16.43
C MET A 355 -5.40 17.25 16.25
N ASP A 356 -4.10 16.95 16.33
CA ASP A 356 -3.01 17.92 16.27
C ASP A 356 -2.65 18.39 14.85
N SER A 357 -3.48 18.04 13.84
CA SER A 357 -3.37 18.46 12.42
C SER A 357 -2.07 18.07 11.70
N LYS A 358 -1.06 17.54 12.38
CA LYS A 358 0.21 17.12 11.77
C LYS A 358 0.07 15.71 11.20
N ARG A 359 0.03 15.62 9.87
CA ARG A 359 0.01 14.35 9.14
C ARG A 359 1.40 13.71 9.10
N THR A 360 1.74 12.95 10.14
CA THR A 360 2.93 12.09 10.14
C THR A 360 2.53 10.62 10.02
N PRO A 361 3.33 9.76 9.35
CA PRO A 361 3.10 8.32 9.36
C PRO A 361 2.99 7.83 10.80
N ALA A 362 1.91 7.12 11.12
CA ALA A 362 1.66 6.69 12.51
C ALA A 362 2.62 5.57 12.93
N PHE A 363 3.10 4.81 11.96
CA PHE A 363 4.02 3.71 12.17
C PHE A 363 5.16 3.77 11.17
N ARG A 364 6.35 3.42 11.64
CA ARG A 364 7.51 3.08 10.82
C ARG A 364 7.93 1.65 11.09
N ALA A 365 8.69 1.09 10.15
CA ALA A 365 9.37 -0.19 10.28
C ALA A 365 10.80 -0.02 9.75
N ARG A 366 11.55 -1.13 9.65
CA ARG A 366 12.81 -1.14 8.90
C ARG A 366 12.57 -0.74 7.44
N LYS A 367 13.61 -0.22 6.77
CA LYS A 367 13.55 0.07 5.32
C LYS A 367 13.14 -1.20 4.56
N SER A 368 12.31 -1.04 3.53
CA SER A 368 11.88 -2.15 2.68
C SER A 368 13.05 -2.86 1.99
N HIS A 369 12.89 -4.15 1.72
CA HIS A 369 13.76 -4.89 0.80
C HIS A 369 13.35 -4.72 -0.69
N GLY A 370 12.35 -3.87 -1.00
CA GLY A 370 11.94 -3.55 -2.38
C GLY A 370 11.14 -4.64 -3.11
N LYS A 371 11.34 -5.92 -2.78
CA LYS A 371 10.53 -7.01 -3.37
C LYS A 371 9.04 -6.88 -3.06
N VAL A 372 8.25 -7.04 -4.12
CA VAL A 372 6.78 -7.04 -4.13
C VAL A 372 6.30 -8.49 -4.11
N TYR A 373 5.29 -8.79 -3.29
CA TYR A 373 4.68 -10.12 -3.26
C TYR A 373 3.32 -10.07 -3.98
N PRO A 374 3.13 -10.85 -5.06
CA PRO A 374 1.96 -10.74 -5.95
C PRO A 374 0.63 -11.11 -5.29
N LEU A 375 0.67 -11.83 -4.18
CA LEU A 375 -0.50 -12.38 -3.49
C LEU A 375 -0.65 -11.78 -2.09
N TRP A 376 -0.17 -10.55 -1.93
CA TRP A 376 -0.29 -9.78 -0.69
C TRP A 376 -1.75 -9.33 -0.50
N THR A 377 -2.24 -9.39 0.73
CA THR A 377 -3.56 -8.84 1.10
C THR A 377 -3.55 -8.28 2.53
N LEU A 378 -4.68 -7.72 2.95
CA LEU A 378 -4.92 -7.21 4.30
C LEU A 378 -5.79 -8.16 5.15
N PRO A 379 -5.56 -8.20 6.47
CA PRO A 379 -6.48 -8.88 7.38
C PRO A 379 -7.88 -8.27 7.36
N SER A 380 -8.90 -9.10 7.51
CA SER A 380 -10.27 -8.63 7.70
C SER A 380 -10.37 -7.73 8.92
N ILE A 381 -10.93 -6.54 8.75
CA ILE A 381 -11.18 -5.60 9.84
C ILE A 381 -12.52 -6.00 10.49
N PRO A 382 -12.58 -6.19 11.83
CA PRO A 382 -13.84 -6.44 12.51
C PRO A 382 -14.86 -5.34 12.20
N ALA A 383 -16.14 -5.71 12.01
CA ALA A 383 -17.18 -4.75 11.66
C ALA A 383 -17.29 -3.57 12.64
N SER A 384 -17.04 -3.83 13.93
CA SER A 384 -17.01 -2.81 14.99
C SER A 384 -15.91 -1.75 14.83
N ALA A 385 -14.85 -2.05 14.07
CA ALA A 385 -13.71 -1.16 13.85
C ALA A 385 -13.68 -0.57 12.43
N ALA A 386 -14.61 -0.97 11.53
CA ALA A 386 -14.54 -0.67 10.10
C ALA A 386 -14.59 0.82 9.77
N SER A 387 -15.39 1.62 10.47
CA SER A 387 -15.51 3.07 10.21
C SER A 387 -14.27 3.86 10.62
N ILE A 388 -13.71 3.56 11.80
CA ILE A 388 -12.57 4.32 12.36
C ILE A 388 -11.25 3.87 11.74
N VAL A 389 -11.06 2.55 11.60
CA VAL A 389 -9.81 1.95 11.13
C VAL A 389 -9.78 1.79 9.62
N GLY A 390 -10.93 1.47 9.02
CA GLY A 390 -11.02 1.18 7.60
C GLY A 390 -10.69 2.39 6.73
N LEU A 391 -11.07 3.62 7.12
CA LEU A 391 -10.83 4.81 6.32
C LEU A 391 -9.33 5.16 6.17
N PRO A 392 -8.52 5.27 7.24
CA PRO A 392 -7.09 5.53 7.10
C PRO A 392 -6.34 4.43 6.35
N ILE A 393 -6.73 3.16 6.57
CA ILE A 393 -6.16 2.03 5.85
C ILE A 393 -6.54 2.12 4.35
N ALA A 394 -7.81 2.34 4.02
CA ALA A 394 -8.29 2.54 2.65
C ALA A 394 -7.55 3.68 1.93
N ALA A 395 -7.35 4.82 2.60
CA ALA A 395 -6.59 5.94 2.04
C ALA A 395 -5.12 5.55 1.75
N ALA A 396 -4.49 4.78 2.64
CA ALA A 396 -3.14 4.27 2.42
C ALA A 396 -3.08 3.27 1.25
N LEU A 397 -4.09 2.40 1.10
CA LEU A 397 -4.22 1.51 -0.05
C LEU A 397 -4.37 2.27 -1.35
N ILE A 398 -5.24 3.28 -1.41
CA ILE A 398 -5.44 4.10 -2.62
C ILE A 398 -4.13 4.72 -3.07
N LYS A 399 -3.36 5.29 -2.12
CA LYS A 399 -2.04 5.87 -2.43
C LYS A 399 -1.06 4.83 -2.94
N THR A 400 -0.98 3.69 -2.26
CA THR A 400 -0.10 2.57 -2.65
C THR A 400 -0.45 2.06 -4.04
N HIS A 401 -1.73 1.84 -4.32
CA HIS A 401 -2.24 1.37 -5.61
C HIS A 401 -2.00 2.40 -6.71
N SER A 402 -2.29 3.68 -6.45
CA SER A 402 -2.05 4.78 -7.40
C SER A 402 -0.58 4.94 -7.74
N TYR A 403 0.32 4.74 -6.76
CA TYR A 403 1.76 4.72 -7.00
C TYR A 403 2.13 3.57 -7.94
N ILE A 404 1.66 2.36 -7.66
CA ILE A 404 1.95 1.19 -8.50
C ILE A 404 1.44 1.42 -9.93
N LEU A 405 0.19 1.86 -10.08
CA LEU A 405 -0.39 2.16 -11.39
C LEU A 405 0.42 3.22 -12.12
N ARG A 406 0.84 4.30 -11.44
CA ARG A 406 1.68 5.34 -12.06
C ARG A 406 3.01 4.79 -12.57
N VAL A 407 3.68 3.93 -11.79
CA VAL A 407 4.95 3.33 -12.21
C VAL A 407 4.74 2.38 -13.40
N LEU A 408 3.66 1.59 -13.38
CA LEU A 408 3.30 0.70 -14.48
C LEU A 408 2.91 1.46 -15.75
N SER A 409 2.08 2.50 -15.63
CA SER A 409 1.61 3.33 -16.75
C SER A 409 2.70 4.22 -17.35
N ALA A 410 3.71 4.60 -16.56
CA ALA A 410 4.78 5.45 -17.07
C ALA A 410 5.59 4.79 -18.19
N GLY A 411 5.57 3.45 -18.32
CA GLY A 411 6.03 2.67 -19.49
C GLY A 411 7.50 2.84 -19.94
N SER A 412 8.23 3.81 -19.39
CA SER A 412 9.54 4.28 -19.83
C SER A 412 10.06 5.29 -18.80
N VAL A 413 10.69 4.80 -17.74
CA VAL A 413 11.76 5.59 -17.11
C VAL A 413 13.06 5.00 -17.63
N ILE A 414 13.64 5.67 -18.63
CA ILE A 414 15.07 5.62 -18.86
C ILE A 414 15.70 6.07 -17.54
N LEU A 415 16.33 5.15 -16.81
CA LEU A 415 17.15 5.53 -15.67
C LEU A 415 18.28 6.41 -16.22
N GLN A 416 18.30 7.68 -15.84
CA GLN A 416 19.55 8.41 -15.86
C GLN A 416 20.54 7.61 -14.99
N PRO A 417 21.74 7.28 -15.49
CA PRO A 417 22.79 6.81 -14.61
C PRO A 417 22.97 7.86 -13.52
N ALA A 418 23.10 7.43 -12.27
CA ALA A 418 23.29 8.33 -11.14
C ALA A 418 24.51 9.22 -11.40
N ILE A 419 24.26 10.47 -11.81
CA ILE A 419 25.23 11.55 -11.75
C ILE A 419 25.22 11.99 -10.29
N ALA A 420 26.40 11.93 -9.65
CA ALA A 420 26.57 12.41 -8.30
C ALA A 420 26.45 13.94 -8.29
N GLU A 421 25.43 14.48 -7.64
CA GLU A 421 25.32 15.92 -7.41
C GLU A 421 25.19 16.24 -5.91
N SER A 422 26.25 16.89 -5.45
CA SER A 422 26.35 17.66 -4.22
C SER A 422 26.24 19.14 -4.59
N SER A 423 25.74 19.96 -3.64
CA SER A 423 25.83 21.42 -3.48
C SER A 423 24.70 22.36 -4.03
N VAL A 424 23.86 22.81 -3.08
CA VAL A 424 23.60 24.21 -2.62
C VAL A 424 23.62 25.41 -3.62
N GLY A 425 22.52 26.20 -3.60
CA GLY A 425 22.49 27.67 -3.87
C GLY A 425 21.30 28.17 -4.73
N MET A 426 20.21 28.71 -4.13
CA MET A 426 19.76 30.15 -4.11
C MET A 426 19.60 30.80 -5.52
N SER A 427 18.47 31.40 -5.95
CA SER A 427 17.78 32.65 -5.51
C SER A 427 16.49 32.84 -6.36
N GLU A 428 15.30 33.22 -5.84
CA GLU A 428 14.65 34.57 -5.70
C GLU A 428 14.24 35.38 -6.97
N GLY A 429 13.04 36.00 -6.92
CA GLY A 429 12.53 37.09 -7.80
C GLY A 429 11.14 36.82 -8.45
N ASP A 430 9.94 37.12 -7.93
CA ASP A 430 9.26 38.33 -7.38
C ASP A 430 8.33 39.08 -8.39
N VAL A 431 7.10 39.45 -7.91
CA VAL A 431 6.26 40.65 -8.26
C VAL A 431 5.21 40.68 -9.43
N LEU A 432 3.91 40.50 -9.05
CA LEU A 432 2.75 41.45 -9.04
C LEU A 432 1.75 41.78 -10.21
N PHE A 433 0.48 41.98 -9.74
CA PHE A 433 -0.74 42.70 -10.23
C PHE A 433 -1.49 42.18 -11.49
N GLY A 434 -2.82 42.10 -11.60
CA GLY A 434 -3.95 42.55 -10.78
C GLY A 434 -4.94 43.40 -11.60
N THR A 435 -6.05 42.83 -12.13
CA THR A 435 -7.26 43.59 -12.52
C THR A 435 -8.53 42.71 -12.51
N THR A 436 -9.57 43.17 -11.82
CA THR A 436 -10.92 42.60 -11.74
C THR A 436 -11.78 42.97 -12.97
N PRO A 437 -12.56 42.05 -13.57
CA PRO A 437 -13.50 42.37 -14.64
C PRO A 437 -14.85 42.89 -14.11
N SER A 438 -15.38 43.89 -14.81
CA SER A 438 -16.54 44.71 -14.45
C SER A 438 -17.90 44.01 -14.53
N LYS A 439 -18.87 44.60 -13.81
CA LYS A 439 -20.27 44.19 -13.62
C LYS A 439 -21.07 44.00 -14.92
N LEU A 440 -20.63 44.59 -16.04
CA LEU A 440 -21.24 44.47 -17.36
C LEU A 440 -21.08 43.08 -18.01
N LYS A 441 -20.07 42.30 -17.61
CA LYS A 441 -19.87 40.93 -18.16
C LYS A 441 -20.81 39.89 -17.54
N ARG A 442 -21.40 40.18 -16.37
CA ARG A 442 -22.39 39.30 -15.71
C ARG A 442 -23.80 39.47 -16.25
N GLU A 443 -24.16 40.67 -16.70
CA GLU A 443 -25.49 40.97 -17.23
C GLU A 443 -25.65 40.49 -18.69
N HIS A 444 -24.56 40.45 -19.48
CA HIS A 444 -24.58 39.85 -20.82
C HIS A 444 -24.77 38.32 -20.79
N LEU A 445 -24.17 37.63 -19.81
CA LEU A 445 -24.28 36.17 -19.65
C LEU A 445 -25.63 35.71 -19.08
N ALA A 446 -26.40 36.61 -18.46
CA ALA A 446 -27.77 36.32 -18.02
C ALA A 446 -28.77 36.42 -19.19
N HIS A 447 -28.51 37.31 -20.15
CA HIS A 447 -29.38 37.51 -21.32
C HIS A 447 -29.20 36.44 -22.41
N GLU A 448 -28.02 35.81 -22.50
CA GLU A 448 -27.77 34.69 -23.44
C GLU A 448 -28.43 33.37 -23.02
N ARG A 449 -28.67 33.17 -21.72
CA ARG A 449 -29.24 31.91 -21.19
C ARG A 449 -30.73 31.72 -21.46
N SER A 450 -31.42 32.75 -21.95
CA SER A 450 -32.86 32.71 -22.22
C SER A 450 -33.22 32.49 -23.70
N LYS A 451 -32.24 32.35 -24.62
CA LYS A 451 -32.50 32.20 -26.06
C LYS A 451 -32.21 30.83 -26.68
N THR A 452 -31.69 29.87 -25.93
CA THR A 452 -31.31 28.54 -26.44
C THR A 452 -32.34 27.45 -26.12
N ALA A 453 -33.60 27.68 -26.52
CA ALA A 453 -34.55 26.60 -26.72
C ALA A 453 -35.00 26.65 -28.18
N ARG A 454 -34.43 25.73 -28.99
CA ARG A 454 -34.72 25.47 -30.42
C ARG A 454 -34.00 26.39 -31.42
N MET A 455 -32.72 26.11 -31.69
CA MET A 455 -32.11 26.32 -33.01
C MET A 455 -31.32 25.06 -33.44
N PRO A 456 -31.24 24.75 -34.74
CA PRO A 456 -30.48 23.61 -35.25
C PRO A 456 -28.98 23.83 -35.04
N ALA A 457 -28.24 22.77 -34.71
CA ALA A 457 -26.83 22.82 -34.38
C ALA A 457 -26.00 23.47 -35.50
N GLU A 458 -25.28 24.54 -35.17
CA GLU A 458 -24.20 25.05 -36.01
C GLU A 458 -23.12 23.98 -36.13
N LYS A 459 -22.66 23.71 -37.36
CA LYS A 459 -21.59 22.74 -37.62
C LYS A 459 -20.33 23.18 -36.86
N PRO A 460 -19.75 22.34 -35.99
CA PRO A 460 -18.51 22.67 -35.32
C PRO A 460 -17.40 22.89 -36.36
N ASP A 461 -16.60 23.93 -36.15
CA ASP A 461 -15.45 24.28 -36.99
C ASP A 461 -14.53 23.06 -37.16
N GLU A 462 -14.57 22.41 -38.34
CA GLU A 462 -13.97 21.10 -38.63
C GLU A 462 -12.43 21.10 -38.59
N SER A 463 -11.80 22.24 -38.31
CA SER A 463 -10.36 22.46 -38.49
C SER A 463 -9.47 22.04 -37.31
N ASP A 464 -10.02 21.64 -36.15
CA ASP A 464 -9.22 21.48 -34.91
C ASP A 464 -9.17 20.06 -34.29
N ASP A 465 -9.81 19.06 -34.91
CA ASP A 465 -9.69 17.65 -34.48
C ASP A 465 -8.38 17.02 -35.01
N ASN A 466 -7.26 17.52 -34.47
CA ASN A 466 -5.91 17.07 -34.81
C ASN A 466 -5.61 15.69 -34.21
N PHE A 467 -5.94 14.63 -34.95
CA PHE A 467 -5.28 13.34 -34.78
C PHE A 467 -3.76 13.55 -34.76
N GLY A 468 -3.04 12.80 -33.93
CA GLY A 468 -1.58 12.79 -33.96
C GLY A 468 -1.04 12.15 -35.24
N PRO A 469 0.28 11.95 -35.33
CA PRO A 469 0.91 11.36 -36.49
C PRO A 469 0.27 10.01 -36.85
N LYS A 470 0.05 9.80 -38.15
CA LYS A 470 -0.44 8.52 -38.69
C LYS A 470 0.63 7.46 -38.46
N LEU A 471 0.24 6.36 -37.80
CA LEU A 471 1.11 5.21 -37.52
C LEU A 471 1.12 4.22 -38.68
N LYS A 472 -0.07 3.72 -39.06
CA LYS A 472 -0.23 2.70 -40.10
C LYS A 472 -1.67 2.71 -40.64
N THR A 473 -1.89 1.99 -41.72
CA THR A 473 -3.24 1.67 -42.22
C THR A 473 -3.47 0.16 -42.06
N VAL A 474 -4.62 -0.23 -41.52
CA VAL A 474 -4.98 -1.63 -41.26
C VAL A 474 -6.31 -1.98 -41.92
N GLN A 475 -6.48 -3.24 -42.31
CA GLN A 475 -7.76 -3.74 -42.80
C GLN A 475 -8.67 -4.05 -41.61
N VAL A 476 -9.81 -3.36 -41.51
CA VAL A 476 -10.82 -3.58 -40.46
C VAL A 476 -12.11 -4.10 -41.08
N LEU A 477 -12.90 -4.85 -40.32
CA LEU A 477 -14.19 -5.31 -40.78
C LEU A 477 -15.21 -4.19 -40.62
N ARG A 478 -15.77 -3.71 -41.72
CA ARG A 478 -16.88 -2.76 -41.76
C ARG A 478 -18.19 -3.52 -41.96
N ILE A 479 -19.20 -3.15 -41.19
CA ILE A 479 -20.60 -3.57 -41.30
C ILE A 479 -21.39 -2.34 -41.76
N PRO A 480 -21.63 -2.19 -43.07
CA PRO A 480 -22.21 -0.99 -43.64
C PRO A 480 -23.66 -0.74 -43.17
N ALA A 481 -24.00 0.51 -42.86
CA ALA A 481 -25.37 0.84 -42.47
C ALA A 481 -26.38 0.74 -43.62
N ASP A 482 -25.93 0.88 -44.87
CA ASP A 482 -26.77 0.77 -46.06
C ASP A 482 -27.31 -0.66 -46.32
N GLY A 483 -26.93 -1.63 -45.50
CA GLY A 483 -27.37 -3.01 -45.62
C GLY A 483 -26.59 -3.83 -46.63
N SER A 484 -25.53 -3.28 -47.22
CA SER A 484 -24.59 -4.03 -48.05
C SER A 484 -23.77 -5.04 -47.22
N GLU A 485 -23.19 -6.04 -47.89
CA GLU A 485 -22.45 -7.10 -47.21
C GLU A 485 -21.19 -6.57 -46.49
N PRO A 486 -20.87 -7.09 -45.28
CA PRO A 486 -19.69 -6.70 -44.54
C PRO A 486 -18.43 -7.01 -45.31
N ARG A 487 -17.50 -6.06 -45.29
CA ARG A 487 -16.26 -6.11 -46.06
C ARG A 487 -15.11 -5.51 -45.29
N LEU A 488 -13.90 -5.90 -45.66
CA LEU A 488 -12.71 -5.27 -45.13
C LEU A 488 -12.47 -3.93 -45.80
N VAL A 489 -12.17 -2.91 -44.99
CA VAL A 489 -11.82 -1.57 -45.47
C VAL A 489 -10.52 -1.10 -44.81
N PRO A 490 -9.67 -0.35 -45.54
CA PRO A 490 -8.47 0.24 -44.97
C PRO A 490 -8.82 1.42 -44.04
N ILE A 491 -8.37 1.38 -42.79
CA ILE A 491 -8.52 2.48 -41.82
C ILE A 491 -7.14 2.93 -41.35
N ALA A 492 -6.93 4.25 -41.33
CA ALA A 492 -5.72 4.85 -40.78
C ALA A 492 -5.77 4.81 -39.24
N ILE A 493 -4.66 4.41 -38.62
CA ILE A 493 -4.44 4.43 -37.18
C ILE A 493 -3.49 5.57 -36.87
N HIS A 494 -3.86 6.42 -35.92
CA HIS A 494 -3.11 7.60 -35.51
C HIS A 494 -2.68 7.50 -34.05
N VAL A 495 -1.63 8.21 -33.66
CA VAL A 495 -1.32 8.45 -32.25
C VAL A 495 -2.35 9.43 -31.67
N GLN A 496 -2.85 9.21 -30.46
CA GLN A 496 -3.70 10.18 -29.79
C GLN A 496 -2.89 11.45 -29.48
N SER A 497 -3.36 12.60 -29.96
CA SER A 497 -2.73 13.89 -29.64
C SER A 497 -3.00 14.23 -28.17
N LEU A 498 -1.94 14.45 -27.38
CA LEU A 498 -2.03 14.95 -26.01
C LEU A 498 -2.72 16.33 -25.92
N LYS A 499 -2.82 17.05 -27.04
CA LYS A 499 -3.47 18.36 -27.14
C LYS A 499 -4.96 18.28 -27.49
N SER A 500 -5.49 17.09 -27.79
CA SER A 500 -6.92 16.96 -28.12
C SER A 500 -7.77 17.33 -26.91
N LYS A 501 -8.57 18.39 -27.03
CA LYS A 501 -9.54 18.81 -26.00
C LYS A 501 -10.69 17.80 -25.85
N ARG A 502 -10.98 17.06 -26.93
CA ARG A 502 -11.96 15.98 -26.93
C ARG A 502 -11.24 14.71 -26.52
N TRP A 503 -11.31 14.41 -25.23
CA TRP A 503 -10.85 13.14 -24.71
C TRP A 503 -11.77 12.05 -25.26
N ILE A 504 -11.21 11.19 -26.09
CA ILE A 504 -11.91 10.00 -26.58
C ILE A 504 -11.68 8.92 -25.52
N PRO A 505 -12.71 8.40 -24.85
CA PRO A 505 -12.58 7.45 -23.74
C PRO A 505 -12.12 6.04 -24.17
N GLU A 506 -11.10 5.93 -25.02
CA GLU A 506 -10.53 4.66 -25.46
C GLU A 506 -9.48 4.18 -24.44
N LEU A 507 -9.93 3.44 -23.41
CA LEU A 507 -9.15 2.57 -22.48
C LEU A 507 -7.63 2.80 -22.36
N GLY A 508 -7.19 4.05 -22.14
CA GLY A 508 -5.77 4.39 -21.93
C GLY A 508 -4.84 4.11 -23.11
N LEU A 509 -5.36 3.84 -24.33
CA LEU A 509 -4.51 3.58 -25.48
C LEU A 509 -4.17 4.87 -26.22
N HIS A 510 -2.88 5.06 -26.51
CA HIS A 510 -2.39 6.19 -27.31
C HIS A 510 -2.61 6.00 -28.82
N ILE A 511 -3.52 5.12 -29.25
CA ILE A 511 -3.75 4.78 -30.66
C ILE A 511 -5.23 4.86 -31.00
N VAL A 512 -5.54 5.47 -32.15
CA VAL A 512 -6.91 5.85 -32.49
C VAL A 512 -7.20 5.61 -33.98
N PRO A 513 -8.22 4.80 -34.32
CA PRO A 513 -8.65 4.63 -35.71
C PRO A 513 -9.42 5.86 -36.24
N ASP A 514 -9.13 6.25 -37.48
CA ASP A 514 -9.76 7.37 -38.16
C ASP A 514 -10.98 6.91 -38.99
N PHE A 515 -12.17 7.12 -38.45
CA PHE A 515 -13.45 6.80 -39.10
C PHE A 515 -14.14 8.01 -39.73
N ARG A 516 -13.45 9.15 -39.91
CA ARG A 516 -14.06 10.38 -40.44
C ARG A 516 -14.70 10.19 -41.82
N GLU A 517 -14.10 9.36 -42.67
CA GLU A 517 -14.64 9.05 -44.00
C GLU A 517 -16.06 8.43 -43.93
N TYR A 518 -16.38 7.73 -42.83
CA TYR A 518 -17.62 6.97 -42.69
C TYR A 518 -18.64 7.63 -41.77
N TRP A 519 -18.19 8.35 -40.74
CA TRP A 519 -19.06 9.00 -39.75
C TRP A 519 -19.07 10.52 -39.83
N GLY A 520 -18.21 11.13 -40.66
CA GLY A 520 -18.10 12.59 -40.80
C GLY A 520 -17.85 13.27 -39.45
N ALA A 521 -18.63 14.30 -39.15
CA ALA A 521 -18.55 15.05 -37.90
C ALA A 521 -18.85 14.18 -36.66
N TYR A 522 -19.63 13.11 -36.80
CA TYR A 522 -20.04 12.24 -35.70
C TYR A 522 -18.96 11.23 -35.29
N HIS A 523 -17.78 11.23 -35.94
CA HIS A 523 -16.73 10.26 -35.63
C HIS A 523 -16.21 10.34 -34.18
N VAL A 524 -16.40 11.49 -33.51
CA VAL A 524 -16.06 11.71 -32.10
C VAL A 524 -17.07 11.11 -31.12
N ASP A 525 -18.32 10.90 -31.57
CA ASP A 525 -19.41 10.34 -30.75
C ASP A 525 -19.36 8.81 -30.66
N ARG A 526 -18.29 8.21 -31.22
CA ARG A 526 -18.15 6.76 -31.28
C ARG A 526 -18.07 6.14 -29.89
N LYS A 527 -18.71 4.98 -29.77
CA LYS A 527 -18.66 4.10 -28.59
C LYS A 527 -17.84 2.87 -28.93
N LEU A 528 -17.16 2.34 -27.92
CA LEU A 528 -16.28 1.17 -28.04
C LEU A 528 -16.77 0.04 -27.15
N ARG A 529 -16.71 -1.19 -27.66
CA ARG A 529 -16.92 -2.42 -26.90
C ARG A 529 -15.79 -3.41 -27.18
N CYS A 530 -15.17 -3.92 -26.13
CA CYS A 530 -14.10 -4.93 -26.23
C CYS A 530 -14.67 -6.35 -26.10
N PHE A 531 -14.13 -7.27 -26.90
CA PHE A 531 -14.42 -8.69 -26.90
C PHE A 531 -13.11 -9.46 -26.95
N ASN A 532 -13.06 -10.55 -26.20
CA ASN A 532 -11.96 -11.49 -26.30
C ASN A 532 -12.43 -12.78 -26.96
N ILE A 533 -11.77 -13.17 -28.05
CA ILE A 533 -12.04 -14.41 -28.77
C ILE A 533 -10.90 -15.39 -28.49
N HIS A 534 -11.21 -16.43 -27.72
CA HIS A 534 -10.31 -17.54 -27.40
C HIS A 534 -10.92 -18.88 -27.80
N ASP A 535 -10.12 -19.94 -27.72
CA ASP A 535 -10.51 -21.35 -27.89
C ASP A 535 -11.25 -21.63 -29.21
N GLN A 536 -10.80 -20.98 -30.30
CA GLN A 536 -11.38 -21.19 -31.62
C GLN A 536 -10.64 -22.30 -32.37
N PRO A 537 -11.34 -23.12 -33.18
CA PRO A 537 -10.70 -24.12 -34.04
C PRO A 537 -9.66 -23.51 -34.99
N ILE A 538 -9.82 -22.22 -35.32
CA ILE A 538 -8.91 -21.47 -36.19
C ILE A 538 -8.22 -20.43 -35.33
N LYS A 539 -6.96 -20.72 -34.98
CA LYS A 539 -6.12 -19.85 -34.14
C LYS A 539 -5.97 -18.43 -34.67
N MET A 540 -6.07 -18.22 -35.99
CA MET A 540 -6.04 -16.87 -36.58
C MET A 540 -7.20 -15.96 -36.15
N ILE A 541 -8.33 -16.54 -35.73
CA ILE A 541 -9.49 -15.80 -35.22
C ILE A 541 -9.27 -15.38 -33.77
N GLU A 542 -8.38 -16.05 -33.03
CA GLU A 542 -8.13 -15.70 -31.63
C GLU A 542 -7.48 -14.30 -31.50
N GLY A 543 -7.81 -13.63 -30.41
CA GLY A 543 -7.30 -12.31 -30.05
C GLY A 543 -8.37 -11.37 -29.49
N ASP A 544 -7.95 -10.16 -29.18
CA ASP A 544 -8.81 -9.09 -28.68
C ASP A 544 -9.40 -8.32 -29.85
N TYR A 545 -10.71 -8.05 -29.80
CA TYR A 545 -11.43 -7.34 -30.83
C TYR A 545 -12.25 -6.22 -30.24
N TRP A 546 -12.23 -5.10 -30.93
CA TRP A 546 -12.88 -3.87 -30.51
C TRP A 546 -13.94 -3.51 -31.54
N ILE A 547 -15.18 -3.40 -31.09
CA ILE A 547 -16.30 -2.95 -31.91
C ILE A 547 -16.52 -1.48 -31.65
N TYR A 548 -16.33 -0.69 -32.70
CA TYR A 548 -16.64 0.72 -32.74
C TYR A 548 -18.00 0.93 -33.40
N ARG A 549 -18.86 1.70 -32.74
CA ARG A 549 -20.23 1.99 -33.20
C ARG A 549 -20.60 3.44 -32.96
N ASN A 550 -21.66 3.91 -33.59
CA ASN A 550 -22.29 5.18 -33.29
C ASN A 550 -23.75 4.95 -32.87
N GLU A 551 -24.28 5.84 -32.03
CA GLU A 551 -25.67 5.81 -31.54
C GLU A 551 -26.42 7.11 -31.89
N ASN A 552 -25.82 7.97 -32.72
CA ASN A 552 -26.41 9.22 -33.17
C ASN A 552 -27.45 8.96 -34.26
N ILE A 553 -28.70 9.35 -33.97
CA ILE A 553 -29.87 9.17 -34.84
C ILE A 553 -29.80 9.95 -36.16
N ASP A 554 -28.87 10.91 -36.29
CA ASP A 554 -28.63 11.62 -37.54
C ASP A 554 -27.89 10.75 -38.58
N LEU A 555 -27.25 9.65 -38.13
CA LEU A 555 -26.73 8.61 -39.01
C LEU A 555 -27.86 7.62 -39.33
N PRO A 556 -27.85 6.96 -40.52
CA PRO A 556 -28.88 5.99 -40.86
C PRO A 556 -28.84 4.76 -39.95
N GLU A 557 -29.99 4.15 -39.65
CA GLU A 557 -30.06 2.85 -38.97
C GLU A 557 -29.18 1.81 -39.68
N ASN A 558 -28.48 0.97 -38.94
CA ASN A 558 -27.67 -0.07 -39.56
C ASN A 558 -28.55 -1.23 -40.09
N GLU A 559 -28.94 -1.14 -41.36
CA GLU A 559 -29.84 -2.09 -42.02
C GLU A 559 -29.28 -3.53 -42.04
N TYR A 560 -27.96 -3.68 -42.07
CA TYR A 560 -27.34 -5.01 -42.04
C TYR A 560 -27.53 -5.68 -40.67
N ILE A 561 -27.28 -4.96 -39.58
CA ILE A 561 -27.51 -5.46 -38.22
C ILE A 561 -29.01 -5.70 -37.99
N LYS A 562 -29.88 -4.80 -38.47
CA LYS A 562 -31.33 -4.94 -38.36
C LYS A 562 -31.82 -6.26 -38.98
N ARG A 563 -31.38 -6.54 -40.21
CA ARG A 563 -31.63 -7.83 -40.90
C ARG A 563 -30.98 -9.03 -40.20
N MET A 564 -29.77 -8.86 -39.69
CA MET A 564 -29.04 -9.90 -38.97
C MET A 564 -29.80 -10.38 -37.72
N LEU A 565 -30.47 -9.45 -37.04
CA LEU A 565 -31.30 -9.67 -35.85
C LEU A 565 -32.75 -10.06 -36.18
N GLY A 566 -33.15 -10.05 -37.45
CA GLY A 566 -34.52 -10.35 -37.86
C GLY A 566 -35.54 -9.30 -37.43
N LEU A 567 -35.13 -8.03 -37.42
CA LEU A 567 -35.98 -6.90 -37.06
C LEU A 567 -36.49 -6.22 -38.33
N ASP A 568 -37.79 -5.95 -38.40
CA ASP A 568 -38.37 -5.16 -39.50
C ASP A 568 -38.39 -3.66 -39.18
N HIS A 569 -38.57 -3.34 -37.90
CA HIS A 569 -38.61 -1.99 -37.36
C HIS A 569 -37.92 -1.96 -36.00
N ILE A 570 -37.33 -0.83 -35.65
CA ILE A 570 -36.77 -0.57 -34.32
C ILE A 570 -37.79 0.27 -33.58
N ASP A 571 -38.20 -0.19 -32.41
CA ASP A 571 -39.05 0.60 -31.52
C ASP A 571 -38.31 1.89 -31.15
N SER A 572 -38.96 3.04 -31.35
CA SER A 572 -38.41 4.37 -31.01
C SER A 572 -37.93 4.52 -29.57
N SER A 573 -38.40 3.67 -28.65
CA SER A 573 -37.95 3.62 -27.25
C SER A 573 -36.61 2.89 -27.05
N ARG A 574 -36.17 2.13 -28.06
CA ARG A 574 -34.96 1.30 -27.99
C ARG A 574 -33.76 2.00 -28.63
N ARG A 575 -32.59 1.71 -28.07
CA ARG A 575 -31.30 2.17 -28.60
C ARG A 575 -30.84 1.21 -29.70
N PHE A 576 -30.20 1.74 -30.73
CA PHE A 576 -29.72 0.94 -31.85
C PHE A 576 -28.39 1.44 -32.40
N TYR A 577 -27.80 0.64 -33.30
CA TYR A 577 -26.58 0.95 -34.02
C TYR A 577 -26.91 1.86 -35.21
N TYR A 578 -26.40 3.09 -35.20
CA TYR A 578 -26.55 4.05 -36.29
C TYR A 578 -25.22 4.25 -37.01
N GLY A 579 -25.28 4.39 -38.33
CA GLY A 579 -24.10 4.41 -39.20
C GLY A 579 -23.36 3.08 -39.27
N ASP A 580 -22.21 3.10 -39.92
CA ASP A 580 -21.38 1.92 -40.07
C ASP A 580 -20.85 1.42 -38.73
N VAL A 581 -20.69 0.11 -38.57
CA VAL A 581 -20.05 -0.50 -37.40
C VAL A 581 -18.71 -1.12 -37.82
N PHE A 582 -17.67 -0.90 -37.02
CA PHE A 582 -16.32 -1.38 -37.32
C PHE A 582 -15.83 -2.35 -36.27
N MET A 583 -15.19 -3.44 -36.70
CA MET A 583 -14.49 -4.38 -35.83
C MET A 583 -13.00 -4.33 -36.14
N VAL A 584 -12.21 -4.01 -35.12
CA VAL A 584 -10.76 -3.83 -35.21
C VAL A 584 -10.08 -4.88 -34.33
N LYS A 585 -9.06 -5.55 -34.87
CA LYS A 585 -8.28 -6.55 -34.13
C LYS A 585 -7.13 -5.88 -33.39
N TYR A 586 -7.01 -6.17 -32.12
CA TYR A 586 -5.92 -5.75 -31.26
C TYR A 586 -5.12 -6.96 -30.79
N THR A 587 -3.84 -6.73 -30.52
CA THR A 587 -2.99 -7.73 -29.89
C THR A 587 -2.12 -7.01 -28.88
N GLU A 588 -2.25 -7.40 -27.62
CA GLU A 588 -1.36 -6.96 -26.57
C GLU A 588 -0.07 -7.79 -26.65
N HIS A 589 1.06 -7.12 -26.88
CA HIS A 589 2.34 -7.81 -26.92
C HIS A 589 2.66 -8.38 -25.53
N PRO A 590 2.88 -9.70 -25.39
CA PRO A 590 2.87 -10.39 -24.09
C PRO A 590 3.99 -9.96 -23.14
N LYS A 591 5.03 -9.29 -23.64
CA LYS A 591 6.16 -8.80 -22.84
C LYS A 591 6.12 -7.31 -22.57
N THR A 592 5.57 -6.50 -23.49
CA THR A 592 5.63 -5.04 -23.40
C THR A 592 4.28 -4.42 -23.05
N LEU A 593 3.20 -5.21 -23.11
CA LEU A 593 1.81 -4.75 -23.02
C LEU A 593 1.47 -3.67 -24.05
N ALA A 594 2.31 -3.51 -25.07
CA ALA A 594 2.04 -2.61 -26.17
C ALA A 594 0.86 -3.17 -26.96
N CYS A 595 -0.22 -2.40 -27.05
CA CYS A 595 -1.34 -2.75 -27.90
C CYS A 595 -1.00 -2.44 -29.35
N GLU A 596 -0.99 -3.47 -30.19
CA GLU A 596 -0.81 -3.34 -31.62
C GLU A 596 -2.14 -3.56 -32.35
N VAL A 597 -2.49 -2.65 -33.26
CA VAL A 597 -3.64 -2.83 -34.16
C VAL A 597 -3.25 -3.72 -35.33
N ASN A 598 -3.97 -4.82 -35.52
CA ASN A 598 -3.68 -5.79 -36.58
C ASN A 598 -4.76 -5.78 -37.66
N SER A 599 -4.33 -5.98 -38.91
CA SER A 599 -5.25 -6.16 -40.02
C SER A 599 -6.01 -7.49 -39.86
N ILE A 600 -7.32 -7.47 -40.08
CA ILE A 600 -8.13 -8.68 -40.14
C ILE A 600 -7.81 -9.40 -41.46
N PRO A 601 -7.39 -10.69 -41.42
CA PRO A 601 -7.13 -11.45 -42.64
C PRO A 601 -8.38 -11.62 -43.52
N ASN A 602 -8.22 -11.51 -44.85
CA ASN A 602 -9.31 -11.59 -45.85
C ASN A 602 -10.19 -12.85 -45.76
N ALA A 603 -9.68 -13.95 -45.19
CA ALA A 603 -10.40 -15.21 -45.05
C ALA A 603 -11.32 -15.28 -43.81
N LEU A 604 -11.25 -14.31 -42.89
CA LEU A 604 -11.98 -14.34 -41.62
C LEU A 604 -13.38 -13.71 -41.61
N PRO A 605 -13.75 -12.72 -42.45
CA PRO A 605 -15.04 -12.02 -42.34
C PRO A 605 -16.27 -12.94 -42.21
N PRO A 606 -16.45 -13.99 -43.04
CA PRO A 606 -17.64 -14.84 -42.92
C PRO A 606 -17.80 -15.50 -41.55
N LYS A 607 -16.69 -15.88 -40.91
CA LYS A 607 -16.68 -16.52 -39.59
C LYS A 607 -16.93 -15.50 -38.48
N LEU A 608 -16.30 -14.32 -38.58
CA LEU A 608 -16.52 -13.23 -37.64
C LEU A 608 -17.98 -12.75 -37.67
N ILE A 609 -18.60 -12.65 -38.85
CA ILE A 609 -20.01 -12.26 -39.01
C ILE A 609 -20.95 -13.23 -38.27
N VAL A 610 -20.72 -14.54 -38.36
CA VAL A 610 -21.52 -15.54 -37.62
C VAL A 610 -21.39 -15.36 -36.10
N MET A 611 -20.19 -15.02 -35.62
CA MET A 611 -19.96 -14.74 -34.19
C MET A 611 -20.64 -13.43 -33.76
N LEU A 612 -20.45 -12.37 -34.56
CA LEU A 612 -21.06 -11.06 -34.32
C LEU A 612 -22.58 -11.13 -34.28
N LYS A 613 -23.20 -11.97 -35.11
CA LYS A 613 -24.64 -12.23 -35.02
C LYS A 613 -25.07 -12.68 -33.64
N ARG A 614 -24.32 -13.58 -33.00
CA ARG A 614 -24.63 -14.03 -31.63
C ARG A 614 -24.42 -12.92 -30.61
N VAL A 615 -23.36 -12.12 -30.79
CA VAL A 615 -23.06 -10.98 -29.91
C VAL A 615 -24.17 -9.93 -29.99
N PHE A 616 -24.50 -9.47 -31.19
CA PHE A 616 -25.55 -8.46 -31.38
C PHE A 616 -26.92 -8.99 -30.94
N GLN A 617 -27.23 -10.26 -31.18
CA GLN A 617 -28.47 -10.86 -30.67
C GLN A 617 -28.51 -10.82 -29.14
N HIS A 618 -27.42 -11.22 -28.49
CA HIS A 618 -27.34 -11.19 -27.04
C HIS A 618 -27.45 -9.76 -26.49
N GLU A 619 -26.74 -8.80 -27.08
CA GLU A 619 -26.80 -7.39 -26.68
C GLU A 619 -28.20 -6.79 -26.88
N TRP A 620 -28.87 -7.16 -27.97
CA TRP A 620 -30.26 -6.76 -28.23
C TRP A 620 -31.23 -7.37 -27.22
N ASP A 621 -31.16 -8.68 -26.98
CA ASP A 621 -32.06 -9.38 -26.05
C ASP A 621 -31.89 -8.90 -24.60
N LYS A 622 -30.70 -8.39 -24.25
CA LYS A 622 -30.38 -7.87 -22.92
C LYS A 622 -30.54 -6.36 -22.77
N ALA A 623 -31.01 -5.65 -23.80
CA ALA A 623 -31.09 -4.19 -23.81
C ALA A 623 -29.76 -3.54 -23.38
N TYR A 624 -28.65 -4.07 -23.92
CA TYR A 624 -27.30 -3.70 -23.50
C TYR A 624 -27.00 -2.22 -23.78
N LEU A 625 -27.46 -1.68 -24.91
CA LEU A 625 -27.23 -0.28 -25.27
C LEU A 625 -27.98 0.67 -24.34
N GLU A 626 -29.19 0.30 -23.93
CA GLU A 626 -29.98 1.04 -22.95
C GLU A 626 -29.33 1.01 -21.56
N LEU A 627 -28.83 -0.15 -21.13
CA LEU A 627 -28.08 -0.26 -19.88
C LEU A 627 -26.78 0.56 -19.92
N GLN A 628 -26.06 0.56 -21.05
CA GLN A 628 -24.84 1.35 -21.21
C GLN A 628 -25.15 2.85 -21.16
N LEU A 629 -26.26 3.30 -21.76
CA LEU A 629 -26.70 4.69 -21.64
C LEU A 629 -26.95 5.07 -20.18
N GLN A 630 -27.64 4.22 -19.41
CA GLN A 630 -27.91 4.51 -18.00
C GLN A 630 -26.59 4.66 -17.22
N ILE A 631 -25.62 3.76 -17.47
CA ILE A 631 -24.29 3.84 -16.85
C ILE A 631 -23.58 5.13 -17.27
N ASP A 632 -23.64 5.50 -18.55
CA ASP A 632 -23.02 6.73 -19.04
C ASP A 632 -23.70 7.97 -18.43
N GLN A 633 -25.03 7.97 -18.28
CA GLN A 633 -25.79 9.04 -17.64
C GLN A 633 -25.43 9.16 -16.16
N ASP A 634 -25.45 8.06 -15.40
CA ASP A 634 -25.05 8.03 -13.99
C ASP A 634 -23.61 8.54 -13.82
N MET A 635 -22.70 8.17 -14.72
CA MET A 635 -21.32 8.64 -14.70
C MET A 635 -21.23 10.14 -15.01
N GLN A 636 -21.96 10.64 -16.00
CA GLN A 636 -22.01 12.08 -16.31
C GLN A 636 -22.63 12.88 -15.16
N GLU A 637 -23.69 12.37 -14.52
CA GLU A 637 -24.29 12.97 -13.33
C GLU A 637 -23.29 13.02 -12.18
N GLN A 638 -22.52 11.95 -11.95
CA GLN A 638 -21.46 11.95 -10.95
C GLN A 638 -20.35 12.96 -11.28
N ILE A 639 -19.91 13.05 -12.54
CA ILE A 639 -18.91 14.04 -12.97
C ILE A 639 -19.45 15.46 -12.77
N LEU A 640 -20.69 15.73 -13.17
CA LEU A 640 -21.33 17.03 -13.02
C LEU A 640 -21.52 17.39 -11.54
N LYS A 641 -21.91 16.41 -10.71
CA LYS A 641 -22.01 16.56 -9.26
C LYS A 641 -20.65 16.92 -8.67
N VAL A 642 -19.60 16.16 -8.96
CA VAL A 642 -18.23 16.43 -8.47
C VAL A 642 -17.78 17.82 -8.90
N LYS A 643 -18.04 18.21 -10.15
CA LYS A 643 -17.73 19.55 -10.65
C LYS A 643 -18.50 20.65 -9.89
N THR A 644 -19.79 20.42 -9.64
CA THR A 644 -20.64 21.36 -8.90
C THR A 644 -20.19 21.47 -7.44
N ASP A 645 -19.94 20.34 -6.78
CA ASP A 645 -19.42 20.27 -5.41
C ASP A 645 -18.05 20.96 -5.31
N LYS A 646 -17.19 20.81 -6.33
CA LYS A 646 -15.91 21.52 -6.46
C LYS A 646 -16.12 23.04 -6.49
N GLU A 647 -17.02 23.53 -7.33
CA GLU A 647 -17.32 24.96 -7.46
C GLU A 647 -17.93 25.52 -6.17
N VAL A 648 -18.84 24.79 -5.54
CA VAL A 648 -19.47 25.16 -4.26
C VAL A 648 -18.42 25.22 -3.15
N LEU A 649 -17.62 24.16 -2.97
CA LEU A 649 -16.55 24.13 -1.97
C LEU A 649 -15.57 25.26 -2.17
N TYR A 650 -15.08 25.46 -3.39
CA TYR A 650 -14.14 26.52 -3.71
C TYR A 650 -14.73 27.92 -3.45
N SER A 651 -16.02 28.13 -3.77
CA SER A 651 -16.70 29.39 -3.49
C SER A 651 -16.84 29.70 -2.00
N ARG A 652 -16.94 28.67 -1.15
CA ARG A 652 -17.07 28.80 0.31
C ARG A 652 -15.73 28.92 1.03
N MET A 653 -14.63 28.58 0.38
CA MET A 653 -13.29 28.75 0.94
C MET A 653 -12.94 30.23 1.10
N THR A 654 -12.30 30.55 2.22
CA THR A 654 -11.66 31.85 2.47
C THR A 654 -10.50 32.08 1.48
N PRO A 655 -10.04 33.32 1.26
CA PRO A 655 -8.90 33.58 0.37
C PRO A 655 -7.65 32.76 0.72
N ILE A 656 -7.36 32.59 2.01
CA ILE A 656 -6.22 31.80 2.49
C ILE A 656 -6.41 30.31 2.18
N GLU A 657 -7.61 29.76 2.39
CA GLU A 657 -7.91 28.37 2.06
C GLU A 657 -7.82 28.11 0.55
N ARG A 658 -8.26 29.05 -0.28
CA ARG A 658 -8.09 28.97 -1.74
C ARG A 658 -6.62 29.00 -2.13
N GLU A 659 -5.83 29.90 -1.56
CA GLU A 659 -4.38 29.97 -1.81
C GLU A 659 -3.68 28.66 -1.45
N ILE A 660 -4.04 28.05 -0.31
CA ILE A 660 -3.54 26.73 0.10
C ILE A 660 -3.95 25.67 -0.93
N ILE A 661 -5.22 25.62 -1.33
CA ILE A 661 -5.71 24.62 -2.29
C ILE A 661 -5.11 24.81 -3.68
N ASP A 662 -4.91 26.06 -4.11
CA ASP A 662 -4.28 26.40 -5.39
C ASP A 662 -2.79 26.05 -5.41
N SER A 663 -2.13 26.00 -4.24
CA SER A 663 -0.76 25.51 -4.10
C SER A 663 -0.62 23.98 -4.09
N MET A 664 -1.74 23.25 -3.99
CA MET A 664 -1.79 21.78 -3.98
C MET A 664 -2.05 21.19 -5.38
N PRO A 665 -1.80 19.89 -5.61
CA PRO A 665 -2.18 19.23 -6.86
C PRO A 665 -3.68 19.37 -7.15
N SER A 666 -4.03 19.58 -8.42
CA SER A 666 -5.42 19.86 -8.87
C SER A 666 -6.45 18.80 -8.46
N SER A 667 -6.01 17.58 -8.16
CA SER A 667 -6.85 16.48 -7.68
C SER A 667 -7.29 16.62 -6.22
N VAL A 668 -6.65 17.46 -5.40
CA VAL A 668 -7.01 17.61 -3.98
C VAL A 668 -8.42 18.18 -3.82
N LEU A 669 -8.76 19.21 -4.60
CA LEU A 669 -10.09 19.82 -4.54
C LEU A 669 -11.17 18.87 -5.10
N GLU A 670 -10.82 18.01 -6.05
CA GLU A 670 -11.69 16.95 -6.57
C GLU A 670 -11.95 15.87 -5.52
N ILE A 671 -10.91 15.44 -4.79
CA ILE A 671 -11.05 14.50 -3.66
C ILE A 671 -11.94 15.11 -2.57
N LEU A 672 -11.76 16.39 -2.25
CA LEU A 672 -12.62 17.09 -1.28
C LEU A 672 -14.07 17.16 -1.75
N ALA A 673 -14.31 17.44 -3.04
CA ALA A 673 -15.65 17.43 -3.63
C ALA A 673 -16.31 16.05 -3.56
N ILE A 674 -15.56 14.99 -3.82
CA ILE A 674 -16.06 13.60 -3.72
C ILE A 674 -16.35 13.20 -2.26
N GLN A 675 -15.55 13.67 -1.31
CA GLN A 675 -15.63 13.25 0.10
C GLN A 675 -16.66 14.05 0.92
N LEU A 676 -16.86 15.31 0.58
CA LEU A 676 -17.70 16.22 1.35
C LEU A 676 -19.12 16.34 0.82
N CYS A 677 -19.52 15.47 -0.13
CA CYS A 677 -20.84 15.37 -0.77
C CYS A 677 -21.87 16.29 -0.10
N ASP A 678 -22.03 17.50 -0.63
CA ASP A 678 -23.07 18.42 -0.16
C ASP A 678 -24.36 18.06 -0.89
N ASP A 679 -24.94 16.91 -0.56
CA ASP A 679 -26.20 16.41 -1.16
C ASP A 679 -27.43 17.24 -0.68
N GLY A 680 -27.23 18.52 -0.34
CA GLY A 680 -28.20 19.34 0.39
C GLY A 680 -28.36 18.94 1.86
N GLY A 681 -27.41 18.16 2.40
CA GLY A 681 -27.45 17.53 3.73
C GLY A 681 -27.15 18.44 4.92
N LEU A 682 -26.93 19.74 4.70
CA LEU A 682 -27.14 20.74 5.73
C LEU A 682 -28.47 21.42 5.42
N ILE A 683 -29.56 20.85 5.94
CA ILE A 683 -30.75 21.64 6.27
C ILE A 683 -30.21 22.89 6.96
N ASP A 684 -30.47 24.05 6.36
CA ASP A 684 -30.03 25.33 6.88
C ASP A 684 -30.61 25.45 8.29
N THR A 685 -29.81 25.15 9.32
CA THR A 685 -30.23 25.16 10.74
C THR A 685 -30.68 26.55 11.19
N ILE A 686 -30.53 27.53 10.29
CA ILE A 686 -31.00 28.90 10.34
C ILE A 686 -32.51 29.00 10.14
N ILE A 687 -33.14 28.07 9.41
CA ILE A 687 -34.57 28.06 9.12
C ILE A 687 -35.25 27.10 10.10
N ARG A 688 -35.89 27.66 11.13
CA ARG A 688 -36.78 26.89 12.01
C ARG A 688 -38.23 27.19 11.63
N PRO A 689 -39.11 26.17 11.56
CA PRO A 689 -40.53 26.44 11.54
C PRO A 689 -40.89 27.24 12.79
N SER A 690 -41.53 28.39 12.60
CA SER A 690 -42.12 29.16 13.70
C SER A 690 -43.42 28.47 14.11
N ASP A 691 -43.84 28.63 15.37
CA ASP A 691 -45.16 28.16 15.82
C ASP A 691 -46.33 28.89 15.13
N ASP A 692 -46.02 29.97 14.41
CA ASP A 692 -46.92 30.69 13.53
C ASP A 692 -46.79 30.18 12.08
N PRO A 693 -47.85 29.59 11.48
CA PRO A 693 -47.81 29.00 10.14
C PRO A 693 -47.49 30.00 9.02
N ASP A 694 -47.63 31.31 9.26
CA ASP A 694 -47.36 32.35 8.27
C ASP A 694 -45.99 33.03 8.45
N THR A 695 -45.18 32.60 9.42
CA THR A 695 -43.90 33.24 9.75
C THR A 695 -42.73 32.25 9.70
N ILE A 696 -41.65 32.61 8.99
CA ILE A 696 -40.40 31.83 8.96
C ILE A 696 -39.33 32.58 9.76
N LEU A 697 -38.75 31.93 10.77
CA LEU A 697 -37.62 32.49 11.51
C LEU A 697 -36.31 32.22 10.76
N ILE A 698 -35.66 33.30 10.30
CA ILE A 698 -34.32 33.26 9.70
C ILE A 698 -33.33 33.83 10.73
N GLY A 699 -32.54 32.96 11.36
CA GLY A 699 -31.44 33.39 12.23
C GLY A 699 -30.28 34.04 11.46
N ASN A 700 -29.60 35.03 12.05
CA ASN A 700 -28.34 35.55 11.48
C ASN A 700 -27.19 34.57 11.76
N GLY A 701 -27.11 33.51 10.96
CA GLY A 701 -26.00 32.57 10.99
C GLY A 701 -24.85 33.06 10.10
N CYS A 702 -23.70 33.38 10.69
CA CYS A 702 -22.45 33.42 9.94
C CYS A 702 -22.16 32.02 9.39
N LYS A 703 -22.09 31.87 8.06
CA LYS A 703 -21.71 30.61 7.43
C LYS A 703 -20.34 30.16 7.98
N PRO A 704 -20.22 28.97 8.59
CA PRO A 704 -18.92 28.49 9.05
C PRO A 704 -17.99 28.27 7.84
N PRO A 705 -16.70 28.59 7.96
CA PRO A 705 -15.72 28.29 6.91
C PRO A 705 -15.71 26.78 6.64
N ALA A 706 -15.43 26.38 5.40
CA ALA A 706 -15.49 24.98 4.95
C ALA A 706 -14.67 24.03 5.85
N PHE A 707 -13.58 24.53 6.44
CA PHE A 707 -12.74 23.76 7.36
C PHE A 707 -13.32 23.58 8.79
N ARG A 708 -14.34 24.34 9.21
CA ARG A 708 -14.91 24.23 10.57
C ARG A 708 -15.82 23.02 10.75
N VAL A 709 -16.44 22.53 9.67
CA VAL A 709 -17.25 21.29 9.68
C VAL A 709 -16.40 20.08 10.04
N PHE A 710 -15.09 20.14 9.82
CA PHE A 710 -14.14 19.07 10.16
C PHE A 710 -13.82 18.94 11.67
N LEU A 711 -14.23 19.90 12.51
CA LEU A 711 -13.67 20.08 13.86
C LEU A 711 -14.67 19.92 15.01
N GLN A 712 -15.91 19.50 14.78
CA GLN A 712 -16.87 19.29 15.87
C GLN A 712 -16.90 17.81 16.34
N PRO A 713 -16.56 17.52 17.60
CA PRO A 713 -16.88 16.24 18.21
C PRO A 713 -18.38 16.20 18.56
N SER A 714 -19.06 15.12 18.18
CA SER A 714 -20.42 14.83 18.64
C SER A 714 -20.40 14.60 20.16
N TYR A 715 -20.81 15.59 20.94
CA TYR A 715 -21.14 15.42 22.36
C TYR A 715 -22.66 15.47 22.51
N ASP A 716 -23.21 14.37 23.04
CA ASP A 716 -24.60 14.29 23.50
C ASP A 716 -24.85 15.32 24.62
N LEU A 717 -26.01 15.96 24.52
CA LEU A 717 -26.57 16.92 25.47
C LEU A 717 -26.96 16.24 26.78
N TYR A 718 -26.32 16.65 27.89
CA TYR A 718 -26.95 16.71 29.20
C TYR A 718 -26.65 18.12 29.76
N GLU A 719 -27.64 19.01 29.71
CA GLU A 719 -27.59 20.28 30.42
C GLU A 719 -27.93 20.06 31.89
N SER A 720 -27.02 20.51 32.77
CA SER A 720 -27.34 20.90 34.14
C SER A 720 -26.54 22.17 34.42
N SER A 721 -27.27 23.28 34.46
CA SER A 721 -26.78 24.63 34.63
C SER A 721 -26.10 24.83 35.98
N VAL A 722 -24.88 25.37 35.98
CA VAL A 722 -24.31 26.06 37.15
C VAL A 722 -23.70 27.38 36.69
N LEU A 723 -24.36 28.47 37.09
CA LEU A 723 -23.83 29.83 37.05
C LEU A 723 -22.62 29.93 37.99
N LEU A 724 -21.53 30.51 37.51
CA LEU A 724 -20.45 31.02 38.38
C LEU A 724 -20.16 32.47 38.00
N LEU A 725 -20.49 33.35 38.95
CA LEU A 725 -20.25 34.79 38.94
C LEU A 725 -18.75 35.08 39.10
N ILE A 726 -18.23 35.97 38.26
CA ILE A 726 -16.91 36.59 38.39
C ILE A 726 -17.09 37.94 39.10
N PRO A 727 -16.19 38.33 40.03
CA PRO A 727 -15.90 39.73 40.21
C PRO A 727 -14.49 40.08 39.73
N TRP A 728 -14.50 41.20 39.01
CA TRP A 728 -13.43 41.94 38.40
C TRP A 728 -12.68 42.77 39.46
N SER A 729 -11.35 42.93 39.34
CA SER A 729 -10.68 44.10 39.92
C SER A 729 -9.37 44.37 39.17
N SER A 730 -9.24 45.61 38.72
CA SER A 730 -8.09 46.18 38.02
C SER A 730 -7.16 46.96 38.98
N ASP A 731 -5.94 47.17 38.50
CA ASP A 731 -4.99 48.26 38.82
C ASP A 731 -4.21 48.25 40.16
N ALA A 732 -2.88 48.12 40.05
CA ALA A 732 -1.93 49.26 40.07
C ALA A 732 -0.55 48.96 40.72
N ARG A 733 0.49 49.35 39.97
CA ARG A 733 1.81 49.91 40.37
C ARG A 733 2.91 49.06 41.05
N LEU A 734 4.04 49.04 40.32
CA LEU A 734 5.46 49.05 40.72
C LEU A 734 5.78 49.44 42.18
N ASP A 735 6.64 48.65 42.84
CA ASP A 735 8.02 49.12 43.14
C ASP A 735 8.99 47.98 43.52
N LEU A 736 10.29 48.24 43.31
CA LEU A 736 11.45 47.37 43.51
C LEU A 736 11.86 47.24 45.00
N SER A 737 12.31 46.05 45.43
CA SER A 737 13.65 45.82 46.02
C SER A 737 13.75 44.61 46.97
N ASN A 738 14.88 43.89 46.80
CA ASN A 738 15.72 43.24 47.81
C ASN A 738 15.38 41.90 48.50
N ALA A 739 16.48 41.13 48.61
CA ALA A 739 16.85 40.14 49.62
C ALA A 739 16.37 38.68 49.45
N ALA A 740 17.20 37.91 48.74
CA ALA A 740 17.97 36.73 49.17
C ALA A 740 17.48 35.79 50.31
N PRO A 741 17.93 34.51 50.28
CA PRO A 741 17.20 33.32 50.73
C PRO A 741 17.69 32.75 52.06
N HIS A 742 16.92 31.86 52.71
CA HIS A 742 17.40 30.76 53.60
C HIS A 742 16.21 29.95 54.21
N PRO A 743 16.40 28.85 54.98
CA PRO A 743 16.35 27.48 54.47
C PRO A 743 15.44 26.53 55.31
N TRP A 744 15.35 25.26 54.89
CA TRP A 744 15.19 24.03 55.70
C TRP A 744 14.31 24.03 56.96
N LEU A 745 13.31 23.14 56.99
CA LEU A 745 13.09 22.26 58.14
C LEU A 745 12.28 21.00 57.77
N SER A 746 12.86 19.89 58.21
CA SER A 746 12.38 18.51 58.26
C SER A 746 11.22 18.30 59.22
N CYS A 747 10.34 17.34 58.90
CA CYS A 747 9.66 16.35 59.77
C CYS A 747 8.68 15.59 58.85
N GLY A 748 8.64 14.26 58.71
CA GLY A 748 8.86 13.23 59.72
C GLY A 748 7.52 12.85 60.35
N ALA A 749 6.72 12.01 59.71
CA ALA A 749 5.64 11.26 60.37
C ALA A 749 5.23 10.02 59.55
N ASN A 750 5.54 8.86 60.12
CA ASN A 750 4.94 7.57 59.80
C ASN A 750 3.44 7.61 60.11
N PHE A 751 2.62 6.96 59.29
CA PHE A 751 1.46 6.21 59.81
C PHE A 751 1.22 4.95 58.98
N VAL A 752 1.28 3.84 59.70
CA VAL A 752 0.79 2.52 59.33
C VAL A 752 -0.72 2.53 59.54
N THR A 753 -1.50 2.04 58.57
CA THR A 753 -2.66 1.19 58.86
C THR A 753 -3.05 0.38 57.63
N THR A 754 -3.06 -0.92 57.88
CA THR A 754 -3.85 -1.99 57.26
C THR A 754 -5.20 -1.57 56.66
N CYS A 755 -5.41 -1.90 55.38
CA CYS A 755 -6.45 -2.81 54.89
C CYS A 755 -6.08 -3.30 53.48
#